data_AF-A0A9W8N840-F1
#
_entry.id   AF-A0A9W8N840-F1
#
_cell.length_a   1.000
_cell.length_b   1.000
_cell.length_c   1.000
_cell.angle_alpha   90.00
_cell.angle_beta   90.00
_cell.angle_gamma   90.00
#
_symmetry.space_group_name_H-M   'P 1'
#
loop_
_entity.id
_entity.type
_entity.pdbx_description
1 polymer ?
#
loop_
_entity_poly.entity_id
_entity_poly.type
_entity_poly.pdbx_seq_one_letter_code
_entity_poly.pdbx_strand_id
1 'polypeptide(L)'
;MSSAERELGHQRLLLDIHELVTKPYPKIALHPNEQNIHKACLVLSPDHYRPLHLSLRFSPQYPLHPPSVRMNSWVKHPNVYNSFICATILRIGEEYTPAYTLKGIAIQLLSFFDSRSLEQEDVHGDFRDLTTYQELSNRHVWDTFQCIECGFGMNNYPPRVRKPTQPVSFDARVSQSPENWPTIVPTSSPCPSSPQSYTPSQRELSSPERGVRLLTNNRKPEQAEFGFNQLPNEILLLIIEHLDDFEDLTSFARAWSKISYIVRDFDVIRQRELQCFCLKKTYRQANLGVGVNLDKGQISSEFDLLSEEAYRKLKVDRSIYDIPFSHWLPLPISRLHWDKVRGSAHAALRKIAPHIRVPVSSDTVGASILFTFMNAIVVRLNLESEKEVAGSQVKSTLRHASEKAIESYFHLFHLLVCLATENAGIVQQANKLLQDFENVARSKRDCPNLGHLLIALLISDVQVTDTLLKSIITEAITRNVVWLFDRKGAGMAELSYMEKNPVSAYRLDKTFQGSRTSYRLLMFSELFRRTARPSHDKSLVQVRDELFARHGGAPRDAAGHLAAEVRRLQTINDFPAFLREMGLQKIPTAANFTNVLRRTVHESMTKGYSRWAIDQRRALRLRLLKDPYIGITSEERAQNTCLDNKPAGDHPGYNFFPNKKR
;
A
#
# COMPACT_ATOMS: atom_id res chain seq x y z
N MET A 1 -19.26 -10.39 -27.60
CA MET A 1 -18.57 -9.13 -27.27
C MET A 1 -19.17 -7.97 -28.05
N SER A 2 -19.44 -6.85 -27.39
CA SER A 2 -19.88 -5.62 -28.03
C SER A 2 -18.79 -5.03 -28.95
N SER A 3 -19.15 -4.10 -29.85
CA SER A 3 -18.17 -3.39 -30.68
C SER A 3 -17.20 -2.55 -29.82
N ALA A 4 -17.71 -1.90 -28.78
CA ALA A 4 -16.90 -1.10 -27.86
C ALA A 4 -15.91 -1.93 -27.03
N GLU A 5 -16.26 -3.16 -26.65
CA GLU A 5 -15.34 -4.10 -25.99
C GLU A 5 -14.16 -4.46 -26.90
N ARG A 6 -14.46 -4.79 -28.16
CA ARG A 6 -13.44 -5.15 -29.16
C ARG A 6 -12.49 -4.00 -29.44
N GLU A 7 -13.03 -2.77 -29.52
CA GLU A 7 -12.22 -1.57 -29.74
C GLU A 7 -11.21 -1.33 -28.59
N LEU A 8 -11.64 -1.45 -27.34
CA LEU A 8 -10.75 -1.25 -26.19
C LEU A 8 -9.64 -2.32 -26.13
N GLY A 9 -9.99 -3.58 -26.37
CA GLY A 9 -9.02 -4.67 -26.46
C GLY A 9 -8.03 -4.50 -27.60
N HIS A 10 -8.52 -4.03 -28.76
CA HIS A 10 -7.68 -3.73 -29.92
C HIS A 10 -6.70 -2.58 -29.65
N GLN A 11 -7.17 -1.47 -29.07
CA GLN A 11 -6.30 -0.36 -28.65
C GLN A 11 -5.21 -0.84 -27.68
N ARG A 12 -5.57 -1.70 -26.71
CA ARG A 12 -4.61 -2.28 -25.78
C ARG A 12 -3.55 -3.12 -26.48
N LEU A 13 -3.95 -3.96 -27.44
CA LEU A 13 -3.04 -4.78 -28.24
C LEU A 13 -2.06 -3.92 -29.04
N LEU A 14 -2.54 -2.86 -29.69
CA LEU A 14 -1.69 -1.94 -30.45
C LEU A 14 -0.64 -1.27 -29.57
N LEU A 15 -1.01 -0.85 -28.35
CA LEU A 15 -0.06 -0.28 -27.38
C LEU A 15 1.02 -1.28 -26.99
N ASP A 16 0.66 -2.54 -26.74
CA ASP A 16 1.61 -3.58 -26.36
C ASP A 16 2.54 -4.01 -27.49
N ILE A 17 2.03 -4.08 -28.72
CA ILE A 17 2.85 -4.30 -29.91
C ILE A 17 3.80 -3.12 -30.10
N HIS A 18 3.30 -1.88 -30.00
CA HIS A 18 4.11 -0.68 -30.15
C HIS A 18 5.24 -0.64 -29.12
N GLU A 19 4.95 -0.91 -27.84
CA GLU A 19 5.96 -0.99 -26.77
C GLU A 19 7.08 -1.97 -27.13
N LEU A 20 6.73 -3.22 -27.49
CA LEU A 20 7.73 -4.26 -27.71
C LEU A 20 8.49 -4.11 -29.03
N VAL A 21 7.89 -3.52 -30.07
CA VAL A 21 8.54 -3.26 -31.37
C VAL A 21 9.48 -2.05 -31.29
N THR A 22 9.03 -0.96 -30.67
CA THR A 22 9.85 0.27 -30.61
C THR A 22 10.91 0.23 -29.51
N LYS A 23 10.66 -0.54 -28.45
CA LYS A 23 11.56 -0.71 -27.29
C LYS A 23 11.77 -2.19 -26.97
N PRO A 24 12.41 -2.94 -27.88
CA PRO A 24 12.62 -4.36 -27.71
C PRO A 24 13.45 -4.64 -26.45
N TYR A 25 13.08 -5.69 -25.73
CA TYR A 25 13.90 -6.20 -24.63
C TYR A 25 15.08 -7.00 -25.22
N PRO A 26 16.29 -6.94 -24.63
CA PRO A 26 17.42 -7.75 -25.09
C PRO A 26 17.02 -9.22 -25.26
N LYS A 27 17.47 -9.85 -26.37
CA LYS A 27 17.17 -11.27 -26.72
C LYS A 27 15.71 -11.57 -27.05
N ILE A 28 14.86 -10.56 -27.19
CA ILE A 28 13.45 -10.71 -27.59
C ILE A 28 13.19 -9.88 -28.85
N ALA A 29 12.63 -10.51 -29.89
CA ALA A 29 12.17 -9.81 -31.08
C ALA A 29 10.72 -10.20 -31.39
N LEU A 30 9.85 -9.19 -31.51
CA LEU A 30 8.46 -9.37 -31.94
C LEU A 30 8.33 -8.93 -33.41
N HIS A 31 7.71 -9.77 -34.23
CA HIS A 31 7.39 -9.48 -35.62
C HIS A 31 5.88 -9.60 -35.81
N PRO A 32 5.12 -8.50 -35.70
CA PRO A 32 3.68 -8.49 -35.96
C PRO A 32 3.40 -8.85 -37.42
N ASN A 33 2.32 -9.59 -37.66
CA ASN A 33 1.89 -9.89 -39.02
C ASN A 33 1.23 -8.65 -39.64
N GLU A 34 1.76 -8.19 -40.78
CA GLU A 34 1.32 -6.95 -41.44
C GLU A 34 -0.13 -6.98 -41.92
N GLN A 35 -0.65 -8.17 -42.26
CA GLN A 35 -2.02 -8.35 -42.75
C GLN A 35 -3.02 -8.62 -41.62
N ASN A 36 -2.53 -9.08 -40.46
CA ASN A 36 -3.37 -9.45 -39.34
C ASN A 36 -2.64 -9.24 -38.01
N ILE A 37 -2.86 -8.08 -37.40
CA ILE A 37 -2.22 -7.68 -36.13
C ILE A 37 -2.59 -8.59 -34.93
N HIS A 38 -3.60 -9.46 -35.07
CA HIS A 38 -3.91 -10.50 -34.09
C HIS A 38 -2.98 -11.73 -34.20
N LYS A 39 -1.97 -11.69 -35.07
CA LYS A 39 -0.92 -12.69 -35.20
C LYS A 39 0.45 -12.02 -35.15
N ALA A 40 1.42 -12.69 -34.54
CA ALA A 40 2.81 -12.25 -34.55
C ALA A 40 3.74 -13.45 -34.41
N CYS A 41 4.97 -13.30 -34.90
CA CYS A 41 6.09 -14.16 -34.52
C CYS A 41 6.82 -13.53 -33.32
N LEU A 42 7.21 -14.36 -32.36
CA LEU A 42 8.09 -13.97 -31.26
C LEU A 42 9.34 -14.84 -31.30
N VAL A 43 10.49 -14.19 -31.42
CA VAL A 43 11.79 -14.86 -31.39
C VAL A 43 12.44 -14.57 -30.05
N LEU A 44 12.73 -15.63 -29.31
CA LEU A 44 13.48 -15.59 -28.06
C LEU A 44 14.90 -16.10 -28.32
N SER A 45 15.91 -15.48 -27.71
CA SER A 45 17.31 -15.94 -27.80
C SER A 45 17.87 -16.24 -26.40
N PRO A 46 17.48 -17.37 -25.78
CA PRO A 46 17.95 -17.76 -24.45
C PRO A 46 19.46 -18.00 -24.46
N ASP A 47 20.13 -17.91 -23.31
CA ASP A 47 21.58 -18.16 -23.19
C ASP A 47 21.94 -19.63 -23.39
N HIS A 48 21.05 -20.53 -22.97
CA HIS A 48 21.32 -21.97 -22.92
C HIS A 48 20.57 -22.78 -23.99
N TYR A 49 19.82 -22.12 -24.86
CA TYR A 49 19.14 -22.71 -26.00
C TYR A 49 19.52 -21.97 -27.29
N ARG A 50 19.40 -22.65 -28.43
CA ARG A 50 19.37 -21.94 -29.73
C ARG A 50 18.18 -20.97 -29.77
N PRO A 51 18.20 -19.93 -30.61
CA PRO A 51 17.06 -19.06 -30.80
C PRO A 51 15.77 -19.87 -31.04
N LEU A 52 14.71 -19.49 -30.35
CA LEU A 52 13.42 -20.16 -30.38
C LEU A 52 12.41 -19.28 -31.11
N HIS A 53 11.67 -19.87 -32.04
CA HIS A 53 10.57 -19.22 -32.73
C HIS A 53 9.22 -19.68 -32.17
N LEU A 54 8.40 -18.70 -31.82
CA LEU A 54 7.05 -18.86 -31.27
C LEU A 54 6.02 -18.15 -32.14
N SER A 55 4.85 -18.76 -32.30
CA SER A 55 3.68 -18.14 -32.94
C SER A 55 2.72 -17.62 -31.89
N LEU A 56 2.38 -16.33 -31.97
CA LEU A 56 1.40 -15.68 -31.09
C LEU A 56 0.08 -15.48 -31.82
N ARG A 57 -1.02 -15.76 -31.13
CA ARG A 57 -2.38 -15.41 -31.58
C ARG A 57 -3.13 -14.69 -30.48
N PHE A 58 -3.61 -13.49 -30.77
CA PHE A 58 -4.37 -12.66 -29.85
C PHE A 58 -5.86 -12.86 -30.12
N SER A 59 -6.60 -13.37 -29.13
CA SER A 59 -8.05 -13.47 -29.25
C SER A 59 -8.71 -12.09 -29.18
N PRO A 60 -9.97 -11.96 -29.63
CA PRO A 60 -10.74 -10.72 -29.42
C PRO A 60 -10.92 -10.33 -27.95
N GLN A 61 -10.67 -11.27 -27.01
CA GLN A 61 -10.78 -11.04 -25.57
C GLN A 61 -9.49 -10.48 -24.94
N TYR A 62 -8.40 -10.31 -25.69
CA TYR A 62 -7.19 -9.67 -25.18
C TYR A 62 -7.50 -8.23 -24.69
N PRO A 63 -7.03 -7.78 -23.51
CA PRO A 63 -6.08 -8.41 -22.58
C PRO A 63 -6.73 -9.28 -21.49
N LEU A 64 -8.04 -9.50 -21.52
CA LEU A 64 -8.71 -10.32 -20.49
C LEU A 64 -8.28 -11.79 -20.55
N HIS A 65 -7.86 -12.23 -21.74
CA HIS A 65 -7.30 -13.56 -21.97
C HIS A 65 -5.86 -13.42 -22.46
N PRO A 66 -4.95 -14.34 -22.07
CA PRO A 66 -3.58 -14.33 -22.57
C PRO A 66 -3.54 -14.58 -24.07
N PRO A 67 -2.45 -14.20 -24.76
CA PRO A 67 -2.21 -14.66 -26.11
C PRO A 67 -2.02 -16.18 -26.12
N SER A 68 -2.52 -16.85 -27.15
CA SER A 68 -2.13 -18.23 -27.41
C SER A 68 -0.71 -18.23 -27.98
N VAL A 69 0.20 -18.91 -27.30
CA VAL A 69 1.59 -19.07 -27.73
C VAL A 69 1.84 -20.51 -28.13
N ARG A 70 2.49 -20.74 -29.28
CA ARG A 70 2.87 -22.07 -29.75
C ARG A 70 4.35 -22.11 -30.13
N MET A 71 5.01 -23.19 -29.75
CA MET A 71 6.37 -23.48 -30.18
C MET A 71 6.41 -23.93 -31.64
N ASN A 72 7.31 -23.34 -32.43
CA ASN A 72 7.55 -23.72 -33.82
C ASN A 72 8.91 -24.38 -34.03
N SER A 73 9.96 -23.75 -33.48
CA SER A 73 11.30 -24.32 -33.46
C SER A 73 11.35 -25.55 -32.56
N TRP A 74 12.22 -26.50 -32.89
CA TRP A 74 12.38 -27.69 -32.07
C TRP A 74 13.13 -27.35 -30.77
N VAL A 75 12.59 -27.80 -29.62
CA VAL A 75 13.23 -27.64 -28.31
C VAL A 75 13.01 -28.91 -27.48
N LYS A 76 14.04 -29.32 -26.73
CA LYS A 76 13.87 -30.32 -25.67
C LYS A 76 13.72 -29.59 -24.33
N HIS A 77 12.53 -29.66 -23.74
CA HIS A 77 12.21 -29.01 -22.46
C HIS A 77 11.13 -29.83 -21.71
N PRO A 78 11.18 -29.95 -20.38
CA PRO A 78 10.23 -30.78 -19.61
C PRO A 78 8.78 -30.31 -19.75
N ASN A 79 8.56 -29.00 -19.84
CA ASN A 79 7.23 -28.39 -19.92
C ASN A 79 6.85 -27.93 -21.35
N VAL A 80 7.49 -28.49 -22.39
CA VAL A 80 7.10 -28.28 -23.80
C VAL A 80 6.72 -29.61 -24.43
N TYR A 81 5.48 -29.71 -24.91
CA TYR A 81 4.90 -30.92 -25.49
C TYR A 81 4.49 -30.64 -26.94
N ASN A 82 5.30 -31.09 -27.89
CA ASN A 82 5.18 -30.73 -29.31
C ASN A 82 5.21 -29.20 -29.49
N SER A 83 4.06 -28.58 -29.82
CA SER A 83 3.93 -27.13 -29.97
C SER A 83 3.33 -26.44 -28.74
N PHE A 84 2.89 -27.19 -27.72
CA PHE A 84 2.27 -26.66 -26.52
C PHE A 84 3.32 -26.34 -25.46
N ILE A 85 3.18 -25.18 -24.81
CA ILE A 85 4.06 -24.72 -23.72
C ILE A 85 3.22 -24.70 -22.44
N CYS A 86 3.59 -25.52 -21.47
CA CYS A 86 2.95 -25.56 -20.17
C CYS A 86 3.58 -24.48 -19.27
N ALA A 87 3.03 -23.26 -19.33
CA ALA A 87 3.43 -22.13 -18.51
C ALA A 87 2.19 -21.49 -17.89
N THR A 88 2.22 -21.30 -16.57
CA THR A 88 1.13 -20.71 -15.76
C THR A 88 0.74 -19.31 -16.23
N ILE A 89 1.70 -18.51 -16.69
CA ILE A 89 1.47 -17.16 -17.24
C ILE A 89 0.63 -17.15 -18.53
N LEU A 90 0.47 -18.29 -19.20
CA LEU A 90 -0.35 -18.42 -20.39
C LEU A 90 -1.75 -19.00 -20.10
N ARG A 91 -2.09 -19.21 -18.82
CA ARG A 91 -3.35 -19.84 -18.37
C ARG A 91 -4.20 -18.89 -17.54
N ILE A 92 -5.49 -18.87 -17.84
CA ILE A 92 -6.50 -18.08 -17.13
C ILE A 92 -6.79 -18.74 -15.77
N GLY A 93 -6.87 -17.94 -14.72
CA GLY A 93 -7.16 -18.42 -13.36
C GLY A 93 -5.93 -18.93 -12.60
N GLU A 94 -4.76 -18.95 -13.24
CA GLU A 94 -3.47 -19.28 -12.61
C GLU A 94 -2.66 -17.99 -12.38
N GLU A 95 -1.56 -17.78 -13.09
CA GLU A 95 -0.70 -16.60 -12.93
C GLU A 95 -1.08 -15.46 -13.86
N TYR A 96 -1.73 -15.73 -15.00
CA TYR A 96 -2.09 -14.67 -15.94
C TYR A 96 -3.07 -13.67 -15.32
N THR A 97 -2.78 -12.39 -15.51
CA THR A 97 -3.68 -11.29 -15.19
C THR A 97 -3.66 -10.27 -16.34
N PRO A 98 -4.76 -9.52 -16.56
CA PRO A 98 -4.77 -8.43 -17.53
C PRO A 98 -3.77 -7.29 -17.21
N ALA A 99 -3.10 -7.34 -16.05
CA ALA A 99 -2.02 -6.41 -15.72
C ALA A 99 -0.71 -6.70 -16.48
N TYR A 100 -0.54 -7.88 -17.06
CA TYR A 100 0.64 -8.14 -17.89
C TYR A 100 0.58 -7.36 -19.20
N THR A 101 1.73 -6.79 -19.59
CA THR A 101 1.96 -6.33 -20.96
C THR A 101 2.49 -7.48 -21.79
N LEU A 102 2.35 -7.41 -23.12
CA LEU A 102 2.98 -8.36 -24.03
C LEU A 102 4.50 -8.45 -23.81
N LYS A 103 5.16 -7.30 -23.54
CA LYS A 103 6.58 -7.26 -23.16
C LYS A 103 6.84 -8.05 -21.88
N GLY A 104 6.02 -7.87 -20.85
CA GLY A 104 6.11 -8.64 -19.60
C GLY A 104 5.93 -10.15 -19.81
N ILE A 105 4.97 -10.56 -20.64
CA ILE A 105 4.76 -11.98 -21.00
C ILE A 105 5.99 -12.54 -21.73
N ALA A 106 6.54 -11.80 -22.69
CA ALA A 106 7.70 -12.23 -23.44
C ALA A 106 8.96 -12.37 -22.55
N ILE A 107 9.17 -11.44 -21.60
CA ILE A 107 10.27 -11.51 -20.63
C ILE A 107 10.12 -12.74 -19.73
N GLN A 108 8.90 -13.03 -19.26
CA GLN A 108 8.64 -14.21 -18.43
C GLN A 108 8.85 -15.51 -19.21
N LEU A 109 8.47 -15.55 -20.50
CA LEU A 109 8.77 -16.69 -21.36
C LEU A 109 10.28 -16.85 -21.62
N LEU A 110 11.03 -15.76 -21.83
CA LEU A 110 12.48 -15.82 -21.94
C LEU A 110 13.09 -16.37 -20.64
N SER A 111 12.67 -15.86 -19.48
CA SER A 111 13.11 -16.34 -18.17
C SER A 111 12.77 -17.82 -17.94
N PHE A 112 11.62 -18.29 -18.41
CA PHE A 112 11.25 -19.70 -18.36
C PHE A 112 12.25 -20.60 -19.09
N PHE A 113 12.75 -20.17 -20.25
CA PHE A 113 13.78 -20.91 -21.00
C PHE A 113 15.22 -20.69 -20.48
N ASP A 114 15.51 -19.55 -19.86
CA ASP A 114 16.83 -19.22 -19.28
C ASP A 114 17.04 -19.77 -17.86
N SER A 115 15.97 -20.25 -17.21
CA SER A 115 16.05 -20.79 -15.85
C SER A 115 16.95 -22.02 -15.77
N ARG A 116 17.64 -22.19 -14.64
CA ARG A 116 18.43 -23.41 -14.35
C ARG A 116 17.56 -24.57 -13.88
N SER A 117 16.48 -24.26 -13.19
CA SER A 117 15.52 -25.24 -12.71
C SER A 117 14.10 -24.68 -12.77
N LEU A 118 13.12 -25.58 -12.88
CA LEU A 118 11.70 -25.25 -12.86
C LEU A 118 10.95 -26.13 -11.87
N GLU A 119 10.11 -25.52 -11.03
CA GLU A 119 9.16 -26.25 -10.20
C GLU A 119 8.10 -26.93 -11.09
N GLN A 120 7.76 -28.18 -10.77
CA GLN A 120 6.75 -28.94 -11.51
C GLN A 120 5.41 -28.88 -10.81
N GLU A 121 4.33 -28.76 -11.58
CA GLU A 121 2.97 -28.61 -11.05
C GLU A 121 2.45 -29.87 -10.34
N ASP A 122 2.94 -31.04 -10.74
CA ASP A 122 2.42 -32.32 -10.27
C ASP A 122 2.85 -32.64 -8.82
N VAL A 123 3.93 -32.02 -8.32
CA VAL A 123 4.46 -32.25 -6.96
C VAL A 123 5.09 -30.97 -6.43
N HIS A 124 4.48 -30.36 -5.40
CA HIS A 124 5.01 -29.15 -4.77
C HIS A 124 6.42 -29.39 -4.21
N GLY A 125 7.39 -28.57 -4.63
CA GLY A 125 8.80 -28.70 -4.24
C GLY A 125 9.62 -29.67 -5.10
N ASP A 126 9.07 -30.26 -6.16
CA ASP A 126 9.84 -30.99 -7.18
C ASP A 126 10.39 -29.99 -8.21
N PHE A 127 11.71 -29.83 -8.24
CA PHE A 127 12.41 -28.98 -9.20
C PHE A 127 13.12 -29.83 -10.24
N ARG A 128 12.87 -29.57 -11.52
CA ARG A 128 13.59 -30.18 -12.63
C ARG A 128 14.77 -29.31 -13.01
N ASP A 129 15.97 -29.88 -12.95
CA ASP A 129 17.18 -29.29 -13.53
C ASP A 129 17.07 -29.30 -15.06
N LEU A 130 17.29 -28.14 -15.67
CA LEU A 130 17.17 -27.93 -17.11
C LEU A 130 18.47 -28.22 -17.87
N THR A 131 19.60 -28.39 -17.19
CA THR A 131 20.93 -28.55 -17.81
C THR A 131 20.96 -29.69 -18.84
N THR A 132 20.47 -30.87 -18.47
CA THR A 132 20.40 -32.04 -19.38
C THR A 132 19.50 -31.78 -20.60
N TYR A 133 18.39 -31.06 -20.40
CA TYR A 133 17.47 -30.73 -21.47
C TYR A 133 18.08 -29.73 -22.45
N GLN A 134 18.78 -28.72 -21.94
CA GLN A 134 19.53 -27.73 -22.72
C GLN A 134 20.63 -28.40 -23.56
N GLU A 135 21.42 -29.30 -22.96
CA GLU A 135 22.46 -30.05 -23.68
C GLU A 135 21.88 -30.95 -24.79
N LEU A 136 20.81 -31.68 -24.50
CA LEU A 136 20.11 -32.49 -25.50
C LEU A 136 19.54 -31.62 -26.61
N SER A 137 18.99 -30.46 -26.27
CA SER A 137 18.41 -29.55 -27.23
C SER A 137 19.46 -28.99 -28.19
N ASN A 138 20.63 -28.63 -27.67
CA ASN A 138 21.72 -28.04 -28.46
C ASN A 138 22.48 -29.07 -29.30
N ARG A 139 22.49 -30.35 -28.89
CA ARG A 139 23.02 -31.49 -29.67
C ARG A 139 22.17 -31.84 -30.88
N HIS A 140 20.88 -31.49 -30.87
CA HIS A 140 20.04 -31.70 -32.04
C HIS A 140 20.39 -30.67 -33.12
N VAL A 141 21.01 -31.13 -34.20
CA VAL A 141 21.63 -30.25 -35.21
C VAL A 141 20.62 -29.72 -36.23
N TRP A 142 19.47 -30.39 -36.38
CA TRP A 142 18.51 -30.12 -37.47
C TRP A 142 17.18 -29.58 -36.94
N ASP A 143 17.15 -28.31 -36.55
CA ASP A 143 15.89 -27.56 -36.61
C ASP A 143 15.73 -27.01 -38.04
N THR A 144 14.78 -27.56 -38.79
CA THR A 144 14.49 -27.15 -40.17
C THR A 144 13.39 -26.10 -40.24
N PHE A 145 12.88 -25.62 -39.11
CA PHE A 145 11.82 -24.63 -39.10
C PHE A 145 12.31 -23.31 -39.73
N GLN A 146 11.58 -22.88 -40.76
CA GLN A 146 11.80 -21.61 -41.43
C GLN A 146 10.50 -20.81 -41.42
N CYS A 147 10.59 -19.52 -41.09
CA CYS A 147 9.46 -18.62 -41.08
C CYS A 147 9.63 -17.56 -42.17
N ILE A 148 8.73 -17.56 -43.15
CA ILE A 148 8.69 -16.52 -44.18
C ILE A 148 8.23 -15.16 -43.64
N GLU A 149 7.48 -15.13 -42.53
CA GLU A 149 6.93 -13.88 -41.98
C GLU A 149 8.00 -13.05 -41.27
N CYS A 150 8.90 -13.69 -40.51
CA CYS A 150 9.97 -13.00 -39.77
C CYS A 150 11.40 -13.31 -40.27
N GLY A 151 11.55 -14.20 -41.25
CA GLY A 151 12.85 -14.62 -41.80
C GLY A 151 13.63 -15.61 -40.92
N PHE A 152 13.04 -16.10 -39.83
CA PHE A 152 13.69 -17.07 -38.94
C PHE A 152 14.11 -18.33 -39.72
N GLY A 153 15.35 -18.78 -39.54
CA GLY A 153 15.88 -20.01 -40.16
C GLY A 153 16.23 -19.92 -41.66
N MET A 154 16.02 -18.77 -42.33
CA MET A 154 16.41 -18.56 -43.73
C MET A 154 17.83 -17.96 -43.81
N ASN A 155 18.78 -18.67 -44.44
CA ASN A 155 20.24 -18.47 -44.33
C ASN A 155 20.82 -17.05 -44.65
N ASN A 156 21.88 -16.70 -43.92
CA ASN A 156 22.89 -15.62 -44.09
C ASN A 156 22.63 -14.17 -43.62
N TYR A 157 21.84 -13.96 -42.57
CA TYR A 157 22.02 -12.78 -41.71
C TYR A 157 22.21 -13.24 -40.27
N PRO A 158 23.38 -13.00 -39.62
CA PRO A 158 23.40 -13.07 -38.17
C PRO A 158 22.40 -12.00 -37.69
N PRO A 159 21.49 -12.31 -36.74
CA PRO A 159 20.74 -11.25 -36.10
C PRO A 159 21.78 -10.27 -35.55
N ARG A 160 21.68 -8.99 -35.92
CA ARG A 160 22.48 -7.93 -35.27
C ARG A 160 22.04 -7.85 -33.81
N VAL A 161 22.52 -8.79 -33.00
CA VAL A 161 22.53 -8.64 -31.55
C VAL A 161 23.56 -7.54 -31.31
N ARG A 162 23.08 -6.31 -31.06
CA ARG A 162 23.94 -5.28 -30.46
C ARG A 162 24.61 -5.92 -29.23
N LYS A 163 25.93 -5.76 -29.11
CA LYS A 163 26.68 -6.28 -27.96
C LYS A 163 25.93 -5.95 -26.66
N PRO A 164 25.67 -6.92 -25.77
CA PRO A 164 25.03 -6.65 -24.51
C PRO A 164 25.87 -5.65 -23.71
N THR A 165 25.23 -4.62 -23.17
CA THR A 165 25.67 -4.06 -21.89
C THR A 165 25.59 -5.20 -20.86
N GLN A 166 26.60 -5.30 -19.98
CA GLN A 166 26.72 -6.41 -19.05
C GLN A 166 25.44 -6.64 -18.23
N PRO A 167 25.09 -7.90 -17.91
CA PRO A 167 23.92 -8.20 -17.11
C PRO A 167 24.14 -7.70 -15.68
N VAL A 168 23.44 -6.64 -15.29
CA VAL A 168 23.12 -6.41 -13.88
C VAL A 168 21.91 -7.26 -13.54
N SER A 169 22.13 -8.26 -12.68
CA SER A 169 21.09 -9.07 -12.06
C SER A 169 19.93 -8.18 -11.62
N PHE A 170 18.77 -8.33 -12.26
CA PHE A 170 17.55 -7.67 -11.85
C PHE A 170 16.56 -8.72 -11.35
N ASP A 171 16.40 -8.78 -10.04
CA ASP A 171 15.26 -9.43 -9.40
C ASP A 171 14.12 -8.40 -9.39
N ALA A 172 13.04 -8.68 -10.13
CA ALA A 172 11.84 -7.84 -10.20
C ALA A 172 11.04 -7.74 -8.89
N ARG A 173 11.67 -8.09 -7.75
CA ARG A 173 11.14 -8.07 -6.39
C ARG A 173 11.89 -7.12 -5.45
N VAL A 174 12.84 -6.31 -5.93
CA VAL A 174 13.56 -5.37 -5.05
C VAL A 174 12.69 -4.17 -4.67
N SER A 175 12.59 -3.99 -3.36
CA SER A 175 11.72 -3.11 -2.59
C SER A 175 11.82 -1.61 -2.90
N GLN A 176 10.72 -0.91 -2.60
CA GLN A 176 10.49 0.54 -2.73
C GLN A 176 11.35 1.42 -1.79
N SER A 177 12.56 1.00 -1.39
CA SER A 177 13.39 1.74 -0.42
C SER A 177 14.58 2.47 -1.07
N PRO A 178 14.60 3.82 -1.06
CA PRO A 178 15.74 4.64 -1.52
C PRO A 178 17.04 4.43 -0.72
N GLU A 179 16.98 3.74 0.42
CA GLU A 179 18.09 3.55 1.36
C GLU A 179 19.15 2.53 0.87
N ASN A 180 18.82 1.73 -0.15
CA ASN A 180 19.75 0.80 -0.80
C ASN A 180 20.56 1.47 -1.93
N TRP A 181 20.53 2.79 -2.06
CA TRP A 181 21.34 3.54 -3.02
C TRP A 181 22.76 3.75 -2.48
N PRO A 182 23.82 3.49 -3.25
CA PRO A 182 25.17 3.81 -2.81
C PRO A 182 25.30 5.32 -2.60
N THR A 183 25.69 5.72 -1.38
CA THR A 183 26.05 7.10 -1.06
C THR A 183 27.42 7.40 -1.66
N ILE A 184 27.50 8.41 -2.52
CA ILE A 184 28.79 8.87 -3.03
C ILE A 184 29.51 9.58 -1.89
N VAL A 185 30.52 8.91 -1.32
CA VAL A 185 31.53 9.56 -0.49
C VAL A 185 32.35 10.47 -1.42
N PRO A 186 32.40 11.80 -1.19
CA PRO A 186 33.22 12.67 -2.00
C PRO A 186 34.69 12.31 -1.79
N THR A 187 35.36 11.84 -2.83
CA THR A 187 36.82 11.72 -2.83
C THR A 187 37.42 13.12 -2.74
N SER A 188 37.96 13.41 -1.56
CA SER A 188 38.74 14.60 -1.26
C SER A 188 39.96 14.71 -2.17
N SER A 189 40.11 15.85 -2.83
CA SER A 189 41.42 16.47 -3.05
C SER A 189 41.29 17.99 -3.10
N PRO A 190 42.29 18.73 -2.59
CA PRO A 190 42.09 20.04 -1.97
C PRO A 190 42.48 21.18 -2.92
N CYS A 191 41.74 22.27 -2.90
CA CYS A 191 42.23 23.57 -3.37
C CYS A 191 41.45 24.72 -2.72
N PRO A 192 42.06 25.91 -2.59
CA PRO A 192 42.17 26.55 -1.29
C PRO A 192 41.35 27.84 -1.16
N SER A 193 41.04 28.13 0.11
CA SER A 193 40.82 29.45 0.72
C SER A 193 39.81 30.41 0.07
N SER A 194 38.79 30.69 0.87
CA SER A 194 37.89 31.85 0.86
C SER A 194 38.63 33.20 0.65
N PRO A 195 37.91 34.28 0.29
CA PRO A 195 37.25 35.05 1.35
C PRO A 195 35.90 35.72 1.00
N GLN A 196 35.03 35.72 2.01
CA GLN A 196 34.23 36.84 2.52
C GLN A 196 33.09 37.47 1.69
N SER A 197 31.88 37.17 2.17
CA SER A 197 30.75 38.05 2.46
C SER A 197 30.90 39.56 2.16
N TYR A 198 29.99 40.11 1.34
CA TYR A 198 29.54 41.50 1.45
C TYR A 198 28.05 41.67 1.04
N THR A 199 27.35 42.45 1.85
CA THR A 199 25.95 42.89 1.77
C THR A 199 25.74 44.04 0.77
N PRO A 200 24.50 44.27 0.28
CA PRO A 200 24.22 45.28 -0.74
C PRO A 200 23.80 46.63 -0.13
N SER A 201 24.33 47.75 -0.65
CA SER A 201 23.77 49.08 -0.42
C SER A 201 23.98 50.04 -1.61
N GLN A 202 22.85 50.47 -2.17
CA GLN A 202 22.44 51.82 -2.57
C GLN A 202 23.29 52.71 -3.52
N ARG A 203 22.67 52.97 -4.69
CA ARG A 203 22.29 54.27 -5.31
C ARG A 203 23.28 55.47 -5.33
N GLU A 204 23.55 55.97 -6.55
CA GLU A 204 23.40 57.36 -7.10
C GLU A 204 24.50 57.65 -8.16
N LEU A 205 24.16 57.82 -9.44
CA LEU A 205 23.75 59.02 -10.18
C LEU A 205 24.86 60.07 -10.41
N SER A 206 25.47 60.08 -11.60
CA SER A 206 25.81 61.29 -12.39
C SER A 206 26.58 60.93 -13.68
N SER A 207 26.21 61.59 -14.78
CA SER A 207 26.89 61.63 -16.09
C SER A 207 27.61 62.99 -16.23
N PRO A 208 28.15 63.39 -17.40
CA PRO A 208 28.87 62.67 -18.46
C PRO A 208 30.25 63.32 -18.74
N GLU A 209 31.18 62.67 -19.46
CA GLU A 209 31.94 63.39 -20.52
C GLU A 209 32.72 62.49 -21.48
N ARG A 210 32.77 63.01 -22.71
CA ARG A 210 33.16 62.45 -24.01
C ARG A 210 34.59 61.91 -24.11
N GLY A 211 34.72 60.75 -24.76
CA GLY A 211 35.94 60.31 -25.46
C GLY A 211 35.55 59.38 -26.60
N VAL A 212 35.68 59.85 -27.84
CA VAL A 212 35.21 59.21 -29.08
C VAL A 212 36.32 58.33 -29.67
N ARG A 213 35.90 57.15 -30.16
CA ARG A 213 36.54 56.22 -31.14
C ARG A 213 37.69 55.32 -30.65
N LEU A 214 37.46 54.01 -30.74
CA LEU A 214 37.85 53.21 -31.91
C LEU A 214 37.14 51.85 -31.88
N LEU A 215 36.37 51.58 -32.94
CA LEU A 215 35.77 50.28 -33.22
C LEU A 215 36.88 49.33 -33.67
N THR A 216 37.38 48.51 -32.75
CA THR A 216 38.07 47.27 -33.12
C THR A 216 37.08 46.13 -32.92
N ASN A 217 36.45 45.74 -34.03
CA ASN A 217 35.73 44.48 -34.17
C ASN A 217 36.71 43.33 -33.93
N ASN A 218 36.79 42.86 -32.68
CA ASN A 218 37.22 41.52 -32.36
C ASN A 218 36.03 40.79 -31.74
N ARG A 219 35.06 40.44 -32.59
CA ARG A 219 34.10 39.39 -32.28
C ARG A 219 34.89 38.09 -32.15
N LYS A 220 35.30 37.74 -30.92
CA LYS A 220 35.32 36.34 -30.55
C LYS A 220 33.86 35.89 -30.57
N PRO A 221 33.51 34.77 -31.22
CA PRO A 221 32.21 34.18 -30.93
C PRO A 221 32.29 33.77 -29.46
N GLU A 222 31.62 34.51 -28.58
CA GLU A 222 31.11 33.90 -27.37
C GLU A 222 30.23 32.76 -27.88
N GLN A 223 30.81 31.56 -27.90
CA GLN A 223 30.00 30.36 -27.85
C GLN A 223 29.18 30.54 -26.59
N ALA A 224 27.93 30.96 -26.76
CA ALA A 224 26.95 30.90 -25.71
C ALA A 224 26.92 29.43 -25.30
N GLU A 225 27.69 29.09 -24.25
CA GLU A 225 27.60 27.80 -23.61
C GLU A 225 26.13 27.65 -23.26
N PHE A 226 25.45 26.76 -23.98
CA PHE A 226 24.07 26.44 -23.68
C PHE A 226 24.08 25.92 -22.26
N GLY A 227 23.64 26.75 -21.32
CA GLY A 227 23.66 26.43 -19.90
C GLY A 227 22.67 25.31 -19.64
N PHE A 228 23.05 24.06 -19.85
CA PHE A 228 22.21 22.90 -19.59
C PHE A 228 21.67 22.93 -18.16
N ASN A 229 22.47 23.42 -17.21
CA ASN A 229 22.07 23.66 -15.82
C ASN A 229 20.95 24.70 -15.63
N GLN A 230 20.76 25.61 -16.59
CA GLN A 230 19.76 26.67 -16.58
C GLN A 230 18.46 26.29 -17.30
N LEU A 231 18.36 25.09 -17.91
CA LEU A 231 17.12 24.62 -18.53
C LEU A 231 15.95 24.66 -17.54
N PRO A 232 14.79 25.25 -17.90
CA PRO A 232 13.60 25.23 -17.05
C PRO A 232 13.14 23.80 -16.74
N ASN A 233 12.53 23.60 -15.56
CA ASN A 233 12.09 22.28 -15.12
C ASN A 233 11.03 21.69 -16.06
N GLU A 234 10.20 22.53 -16.68
CA GLU A 234 9.17 22.15 -17.64
C GLU A 234 9.76 21.46 -18.87
N ILE A 235 10.89 21.98 -19.39
CA ILE A 235 11.57 21.40 -20.54
C ILE A 235 12.20 20.06 -20.16
N LEU A 236 12.80 19.98 -18.97
CA LEU A 236 13.40 18.74 -18.47
C LEU A 236 12.32 17.68 -18.20
N LEU A 237 11.13 18.06 -17.75
CA LEU A 237 9.99 17.16 -17.61
C LEU A 237 9.49 16.63 -18.95
N LEU A 238 9.45 17.46 -20.00
CA LEU A 238 9.13 17.00 -21.35
C LEU A 238 10.16 16.00 -21.87
N ILE A 239 11.45 16.22 -21.60
CA ILE A 239 12.50 15.24 -21.94
C ILE A 239 12.29 13.94 -21.17
N ILE A 240 12.03 14.03 -19.85
CA ILE A 240 11.77 12.87 -18.99
C ILE A 240 10.52 12.10 -19.45
N GLU A 241 9.48 12.76 -19.96
CA GLU A 241 8.28 12.12 -20.50
C GLU A 241 8.60 11.20 -21.69
N HIS A 242 9.69 11.44 -22.41
CA HIS A 242 10.14 10.57 -23.50
C HIS A 242 11.07 9.42 -23.05
N LEU A 243 11.55 9.44 -21.79
CA LEU A 243 12.38 8.39 -21.20
C LEU A 243 11.52 7.27 -20.62
N ASP A 244 10.76 6.54 -21.44
CA ASP A 244 9.83 5.53 -20.90
C ASP A 244 10.52 4.37 -20.16
N ASP A 245 11.79 4.10 -20.48
CA ASP A 245 12.56 3.07 -19.79
C ASP A 245 13.00 3.56 -18.39
N PHE A 246 12.74 2.74 -17.37
CA PHE A 246 13.07 3.07 -15.99
C PHE A 246 14.58 3.11 -15.75
N GLU A 247 15.35 2.28 -16.46
CA GLU A 247 16.82 2.24 -16.40
C GLU A 247 17.41 3.52 -17.00
N ASP A 248 16.87 4.01 -18.12
CA ASP A 248 17.29 5.28 -18.72
C ASP A 248 16.98 6.45 -17.78
N LEU A 249 15.78 6.47 -17.19
CA LEU A 249 15.39 7.51 -16.23
C LEU A 249 16.31 7.53 -15.00
N THR A 250 16.59 6.35 -14.43
CA THR A 250 17.47 6.23 -13.26
C THR A 250 18.92 6.55 -13.60
N SER A 251 19.41 6.12 -14.76
CA SER A 251 20.74 6.48 -15.25
C SER A 251 20.87 7.98 -15.45
N PHE A 252 19.85 8.64 -16.01
CA PHE A 252 19.83 10.09 -16.20
C PHE A 252 19.79 10.85 -14.86
N ALA A 253 18.96 10.40 -13.91
CA ALA A 253 18.91 10.95 -12.57
C ALA A 253 20.22 10.77 -11.80
N ARG A 254 20.94 9.66 -12.00
CA ARG A 254 22.27 9.42 -11.41
C ARG A 254 23.34 10.30 -12.04
N ALA A 255 23.28 10.51 -13.35
CA ALA A 255 24.24 11.32 -14.07
C ALA A 255 24.10 12.83 -13.78
N TRP A 256 22.89 13.30 -13.44
CA TRP A 256 22.63 14.71 -13.20
C TRP A 256 21.69 14.95 -12.02
N SER A 257 22.22 15.55 -10.94
CA SER A 257 21.49 15.81 -9.70
C SER A 257 20.22 16.65 -9.89
N LYS A 258 20.19 17.59 -10.84
CA LYS A 258 18.97 18.37 -11.17
C LYS A 258 17.83 17.46 -11.63
N ILE A 259 18.12 16.44 -12.42
CA ILE A 259 17.13 15.45 -12.84
C ILE A 259 16.66 14.61 -11.66
N SER A 260 17.56 14.21 -10.76
CA SER A 260 17.17 13.52 -9.52
C SER A 260 16.17 14.34 -8.71
N TYR A 261 16.43 15.65 -8.54
CA TYR A 261 15.49 16.55 -7.89
C TYR A 261 14.18 16.69 -8.66
N ILE A 262 14.18 16.78 -9.98
CA ILE A 262 12.94 16.87 -10.77
C ILE A 262 12.11 15.58 -10.68
N VAL A 263 12.75 14.41 -10.81
CA VAL A 263 12.09 13.11 -10.69
C VAL A 263 11.39 12.97 -9.34
N ARG A 264 12.06 13.41 -8.26
CA ARG A 264 11.52 13.43 -6.90
C ARG A 264 10.47 14.52 -6.71
N ASP A 265 10.75 15.74 -7.14
CA ASP A 265 9.98 16.93 -6.79
C ASP A 265 8.71 17.11 -7.63
N PHE A 266 8.60 16.39 -8.73
CA PHE A 266 7.40 16.29 -9.56
C PHE A 266 6.78 14.88 -9.53
N ASP A 267 7.21 14.02 -8.61
CA ASP A 267 6.68 12.67 -8.40
C ASP A 267 6.58 11.85 -9.71
N VAL A 268 7.61 11.94 -10.57
CA VAL A 268 7.60 11.38 -11.94
C VAL A 268 7.31 9.88 -11.94
N ILE A 269 7.94 9.13 -11.03
CA ILE A 269 7.77 7.67 -10.92
C ILE A 269 6.31 7.34 -10.60
N ARG A 270 5.77 8.00 -9.57
CA ARG A 270 4.37 7.84 -9.17
C ARG A 270 3.42 8.15 -10.32
N GLN A 271 3.65 9.24 -11.07
CA GLN A 271 2.81 9.59 -12.21
C GLN A 271 2.76 8.49 -13.29
N ARG A 272 3.85 7.73 -13.48
CA ARG A 272 3.89 6.59 -14.41
C ARG A 272 3.15 5.36 -13.86
N GLU A 273 3.14 5.17 -12.55
CA GLU A 273 2.42 4.08 -11.88
C GLU A 273 0.90 4.30 -11.84
N LEU A 274 0.44 5.56 -11.91
CA LEU A 274 -0.96 5.96 -11.88
C LEU A 274 -1.69 5.69 -13.21
N GLN A 275 -1.87 4.40 -13.51
CA GLN A 275 -2.53 3.90 -14.71
C GLN A 275 -3.45 2.73 -14.42
N CYS A 276 -4.45 2.53 -15.28
CA CYS A 276 -5.33 1.38 -15.25
C CYS A 276 -4.52 0.09 -15.42
N PHE A 277 -4.58 -0.86 -14.48
CA PHE A 277 -3.80 -2.09 -14.58
C PHE A 277 -4.12 -2.89 -15.85
N CYS A 278 -5.40 -2.95 -16.25
CA CYS A 278 -5.87 -3.69 -17.43
C CYS A 278 -5.57 -2.99 -18.77
N LEU A 279 -5.98 -1.72 -18.91
CA LEU A 279 -5.88 -0.98 -20.17
C LEU A 279 -4.60 -0.15 -20.33
N LYS A 280 -3.78 0.00 -19.28
CA LYS A 280 -2.58 0.85 -19.21
C LYS A 280 -2.81 2.33 -19.57
N LYS A 281 -4.08 2.78 -19.52
CA LYS A 281 -4.43 4.19 -19.67
C LYS A 281 -4.10 4.95 -18.39
N THR A 282 -3.41 6.07 -18.52
CA THR A 282 -3.04 6.93 -17.38
C THR A 282 -4.23 7.71 -16.84
N TYR A 283 -4.10 8.30 -15.65
CA TYR A 283 -5.11 9.19 -15.07
C TYR A 283 -5.44 10.43 -15.93
N ARG A 284 -4.55 10.79 -16.86
CA ARG A 284 -4.77 11.89 -17.81
C ARG A 284 -5.74 11.48 -18.93
N GLN A 285 -5.72 10.21 -19.31
CA GLN A 285 -6.46 9.64 -20.44
C GLN A 285 -7.78 8.98 -20.04
N ALA A 286 -7.90 8.49 -18.80
CA ALA A 286 -9.06 7.74 -18.34
C ALA A 286 -9.52 8.13 -16.94
N ASN A 287 -10.80 7.88 -16.66
CA ASN A 287 -11.36 8.00 -15.32
C ASN A 287 -10.88 6.80 -14.49
N LEU A 288 -9.87 6.99 -13.64
CA LEU A 288 -9.37 5.95 -12.75
C LEU A 288 -10.07 5.92 -11.38
N GLY A 289 -10.12 4.72 -10.82
CA GLY A 289 -10.70 4.38 -9.52
C GLY A 289 -10.23 3.00 -9.07
N VAL A 290 -10.85 2.45 -8.04
CA VAL A 290 -10.51 1.12 -7.51
C VAL A 290 -11.74 0.23 -7.43
N GLY A 291 -11.51 -1.07 -7.60
CA GLY A 291 -12.54 -2.08 -7.35
C GLY A 291 -12.83 -2.22 -5.86
N VAL A 292 -14.11 -2.19 -5.47
CA VAL A 292 -14.55 -2.30 -4.06
C VAL A 292 -15.39 -3.56 -3.89
N ASN A 293 -14.96 -4.41 -2.98
CA ASN A 293 -15.66 -5.61 -2.56
C ASN A 293 -16.47 -5.34 -1.28
N LEU A 294 -17.66 -5.93 -1.21
CA LEU A 294 -18.58 -5.84 -0.08
C LEU A 294 -18.94 -7.27 0.33
N ASP A 295 -18.38 -7.76 1.42
CA ASP A 295 -18.68 -9.08 1.96
C ASP A 295 -19.19 -8.97 3.41
N LYS A 296 -20.40 -9.44 3.68
CA LYS A 296 -21.02 -9.48 5.02
C LYS A 296 -20.96 -8.14 5.78
N GLY A 297 -21.08 -7.02 5.06
CA GLY A 297 -21.00 -5.67 5.62
C GLY A 297 -19.57 -5.16 5.88
N GLN A 298 -18.55 -5.93 5.49
CA GLN A 298 -17.16 -5.48 5.43
C GLN A 298 -16.86 -4.94 4.04
N ILE A 299 -16.16 -3.80 4.01
CA ILE A 299 -15.69 -3.14 2.80
C ILE A 299 -14.20 -3.41 2.63
N SER A 300 -13.78 -3.77 1.42
CA SER A 300 -12.37 -4.02 1.09
C SER A 300 -12.05 -3.66 -0.36
N SER A 301 -10.77 -3.43 -0.64
CA SER A 301 -10.23 -3.24 -1.98
C SER A 301 -8.75 -3.62 -1.97
N GLU A 302 -8.24 -4.09 -3.10
CA GLU A 302 -6.80 -4.28 -3.32
C GLU A 302 -6.11 -3.00 -3.83
N PHE A 303 -6.88 -1.92 -4.05
CA PHE A 303 -6.40 -0.62 -4.53
C PHE A 303 -5.64 -0.67 -5.86
N ASP A 304 -5.89 -1.70 -6.67
CA ASP A 304 -5.41 -1.77 -8.04
C ASP A 304 -6.20 -0.78 -8.90
N LEU A 305 -5.51 0.22 -9.47
CA LEU A 305 -6.15 1.26 -10.27
C LEU A 305 -6.79 0.66 -11.52
N LEU A 306 -8.07 0.93 -11.71
CA LEU A 306 -8.88 0.44 -12.81
C LEU A 306 -9.63 1.61 -13.44
N SER A 307 -9.64 1.67 -14.78
CA SER A 307 -10.44 2.65 -15.51
C SER A 307 -11.93 2.30 -15.48
N GLU A 308 -12.77 3.32 -15.51
CA GLU A 308 -14.23 3.16 -15.61
C GLU A 308 -14.62 2.32 -16.84
N GLU A 309 -13.93 2.50 -17.96
CA GLU A 309 -14.17 1.75 -19.20
C GLU A 309 -13.85 0.27 -19.05
N ALA A 310 -12.73 -0.07 -18.40
CA ALA A 310 -12.39 -1.46 -18.13
C ALA A 310 -13.43 -2.14 -17.22
N TYR A 311 -13.87 -1.44 -16.17
CA TYR A 311 -14.93 -1.95 -15.29
C TYR A 311 -16.27 -2.10 -16.02
N ARG A 312 -16.76 -1.05 -16.68
CA ARG A 312 -18.13 -1.03 -17.23
C ARG A 312 -18.27 -1.72 -18.58
N LYS A 313 -17.30 -1.55 -19.47
CA LYS A 313 -17.36 -2.05 -20.86
C LYS A 313 -16.71 -3.43 -20.95
N LEU A 314 -15.51 -3.61 -20.40
CA LEU A 314 -14.82 -4.91 -20.40
C LEU A 314 -15.26 -5.86 -19.27
N LYS A 315 -16.11 -5.40 -18.34
CA LYS A 315 -16.62 -6.21 -17.22
C LYS A 315 -15.51 -6.77 -16.33
N VAL A 316 -14.42 -6.02 -16.16
CA VAL A 316 -13.37 -6.38 -15.21
C VAL A 316 -13.91 -6.22 -13.79
N ASP A 317 -14.07 -7.33 -13.10
CA ASP A 317 -14.64 -7.43 -11.75
C ASP A 317 -13.72 -8.16 -10.75
N ARG A 318 -12.46 -8.40 -11.14
CA ARG A 318 -11.43 -9.04 -10.31
C ARG A 318 -10.15 -8.23 -10.33
N SER A 319 -9.48 -8.19 -9.19
CA SER A 319 -8.19 -7.52 -8.98
C SER A 319 -7.05 -8.26 -9.68
N ILE A 320 -5.82 -7.72 -9.61
CA ILE A 320 -4.63 -8.38 -10.14
C ILE A 320 -4.41 -9.75 -9.48
N TYR A 321 -4.81 -9.88 -8.21
CA TYR A 321 -4.67 -11.11 -7.41
C TYR A 321 -5.91 -12.00 -7.43
N ASP A 322 -6.77 -11.82 -8.44
CA ASP A 322 -8.00 -12.60 -8.64
C ASP A 322 -9.03 -12.45 -7.50
N ILE A 323 -8.92 -11.40 -6.67
CA ILE A 323 -9.91 -11.07 -5.64
C ILE A 323 -11.11 -10.36 -6.30
N PRO A 324 -12.34 -10.88 -6.15
CA PRO A 324 -13.52 -10.29 -6.77
C PRO A 324 -13.94 -8.98 -6.09
N PHE A 325 -14.52 -8.08 -6.87
CA PHE A 325 -15.16 -6.86 -6.40
C PHE A 325 -16.42 -6.57 -7.23
N SER A 326 -17.40 -5.91 -6.62
CA SER A 326 -18.70 -5.67 -7.27
C SER A 326 -18.93 -4.20 -7.61
N HIS A 327 -18.14 -3.29 -7.04
CA HIS A 327 -18.30 -1.85 -7.21
C HIS A 327 -17.01 -1.23 -7.74
N TRP A 328 -17.12 -0.06 -8.37
CA TRP A 328 -15.98 0.75 -8.78
C TRP A 328 -16.09 2.13 -8.15
N LEU A 329 -15.06 2.53 -7.40
CA LEU A 329 -14.98 3.80 -6.68
C LEU A 329 -13.91 4.69 -7.32
N PRO A 330 -14.29 5.76 -8.04
CA PRO A 330 -13.31 6.74 -8.51
C PRO A 330 -12.57 7.39 -7.35
N LEU A 331 -11.27 7.63 -7.56
CA LEU A 331 -10.39 8.27 -6.58
C LEU A 331 -9.95 9.65 -7.07
N PRO A 332 -9.76 10.65 -6.19
CA PRO A 332 -9.08 11.87 -6.57
C PRO A 332 -7.59 11.60 -6.79
N ILE A 333 -7.13 11.85 -8.02
CA ILE A 333 -5.71 11.74 -8.37
C ILE A 333 -5.11 13.14 -8.52
N SER A 334 -5.52 13.88 -9.54
CA SER A 334 -5.19 15.31 -9.70
C SER A 334 -6.47 16.15 -9.64
N ARG A 335 -6.35 17.47 -9.53
CA ARG A 335 -7.52 18.37 -9.55
C ARG A 335 -8.36 18.18 -10.81
N LEU A 336 -7.71 18.19 -11.98
CA LEU A 336 -8.36 17.97 -13.28
C LEU A 336 -9.04 16.60 -13.39
N HIS A 337 -8.45 15.57 -12.78
CA HIS A 337 -9.06 14.24 -12.75
C HIS A 337 -10.26 14.20 -11.80
N TRP A 338 -10.15 14.77 -10.61
CA TRP A 338 -11.25 14.86 -9.64
C TRP A 338 -12.46 15.63 -10.19
N ASP A 339 -12.24 16.74 -10.88
CA ASP A 339 -13.32 17.52 -11.50
C ASP A 339 -14.16 16.68 -12.47
N LYS A 340 -13.52 15.71 -13.16
CA LYS A 340 -14.21 14.76 -14.05
C LYS A 340 -14.98 13.68 -13.29
N VAL A 341 -14.42 13.15 -12.19
CA VAL A 341 -14.95 11.94 -11.54
C VAL A 341 -15.75 12.18 -10.27
N ARG A 342 -15.72 13.38 -9.68
CA ARG A 342 -16.36 13.69 -8.39
C ARG A 342 -17.84 13.29 -8.34
N GLY A 343 -18.60 13.57 -9.41
CA GLY A 343 -20.02 13.20 -9.48
C GLY A 343 -20.23 11.68 -9.42
N SER A 344 -19.41 10.94 -10.18
CA SER A 344 -19.39 9.47 -10.17
C SER A 344 -18.93 8.92 -8.82
N ALA A 345 -18.03 9.59 -8.11
CA ALA A 345 -17.55 9.16 -6.79
C ALA A 345 -18.67 9.26 -5.74
N HIS A 346 -19.40 10.37 -5.71
CA HIS A 346 -20.59 10.52 -4.88
C HIS A 346 -21.65 9.46 -5.20
N ALA A 347 -21.90 9.20 -6.49
CA ALA A 347 -22.84 8.17 -6.91
C ALA A 347 -22.39 6.76 -6.51
N ALA A 348 -21.10 6.44 -6.61
CA ALA A 348 -20.54 5.17 -6.20
C ALA A 348 -20.68 4.96 -4.68
N LEU A 349 -20.35 5.96 -3.87
CA LEU A 349 -20.53 5.91 -2.42
C LEU A 349 -22.01 5.71 -2.05
N ARG A 350 -22.95 6.41 -2.70
CA ARG A 350 -24.39 6.18 -2.49
C ARG A 350 -24.84 4.76 -2.84
N LYS A 351 -24.24 4.11 -3.84
CA LYS A 351 -24.53 2.71 -4.18
C LYS A 351 -23.95 1.72 -3.17
N ILE A 352 -22.84 2.07 -2.53
CA ILE A 352 -22.22 1.27 -1.46
C ILE A 352 -23.04 1.38 -0.17
N ALA A 353 -23.63 2.54 0.12
CA ALA A 353 -24.32 2.86 1.36
C ALA A 353 -25.31 1.78 1.87
N PRO A 354 -26.19 1.18 1.05
CA PRO A 354 -27.17 0.18 1.53
C PRO A 354 -26.53 -1.09 2.09
N HIS A 355 -25.29 -1.38 1.71
CA HIS A 355 -24.58 -2.61 2.09
C HIS A 355 -23.77 -2.45 3.38
N ILE A 356 -23.61 -1.22 3.87
CA ILE A 356 -22.85 -0.92 5.08
C ILE A 356 -23.82 -0.33 6.10
N ARG A 357 -23.80 -0.83 7.33
CA ARG A 357 -24.65 -0.33 8.42
C ARG A 357 -24.15 1.02 8.91
N VAL A 358 -24.52 2.08 8.19
CA VAL A 358 -24.11 3.46 8.47
C VAL A 358 -25.35 4.28 8.87
N PRO A 359 -25.27 5.15 9.91
CA PRO A 359 -26.36 6.06 10.23
C PRO A 359 -26.67 6.99 9.05
N VAL A 360 -27.94 7.01 8.65
CA VAL A 360 -28.41 7.59 7.39
C VAL A 360 -28.66 9.09 7.56
N SER A 361 -27.60 9.89 7.46
CA SER A 361 -27.74 11.28 6.98
C SER A 361 -27.39 11.29 5.50
N SER A 362 -28.30 11.73 4.63
CA SER A 362 -28.07 11.76 3.18
C SER A 362 -26.83 12.56 2.80
N ASP A 363 -26.53 13.60 3.56
CA ASP A 363 -25.55 14.61 3.18
C ASP A 363 -24.12 14.25 3.62
N THR A 364 -23.99 13.35 4.60
CA THR A 364 -22.68 12.91 5.13
C THR A 364 -22.43 11.40 4.96
N VAL A 365 -23.30 10.71 4.20
CA VAL A 365 -23.21 9.26 3.95
C VAL A 365 -21.87 8.86 3.34
N GLY A 366 -21.34 9.67 2.41
CA GLY A 366 -20.06 9.41 1.76
C GLY A 366 -18.89 9.37 2.75
N ALA A 367 -18.80 10.38 3.62
CA ALA A 367 -17.76 10.42 4.67
C ALA A 367 -17.89 9.26 5.64
N SER A 368 -19.11 8.88 6.01
CA SER A 368 -19.35 7.79 6.95
C SER A 368 -18.99 6.40 6.39
N ILE A 369 -19.14 6.20 5.07
CA ILE A 369 -18.61 5.02 4.37
C ILE A 369 -17.09 5.03 4.38
N LEU A 370 -16.46 6.18 4.11
CA LEU A 370 -15.00 6.29 4.13
C LEU A 370 -14.44 6.07 5.54
N PHE A 371 -15.13 6.50 6.59
CA PHE A 371 -14.77 6.18 7.98
C PHE A 371 -14.76 4.68 8.20
N THR A 372 -15.79 3.98 7.72
CA THR A 372 -15.85 2.52 7.81
C THR A 372 -14.72 1.86 7.03
N PHE A 373 -14.43 2.37 5.83
CA PHE A 373 -13.43 1.80 4.93
C PHE A 373 -12.00 2.02 5.43
N MET A 374 -11.65 3.24 5.84
CA MET A 374 -10.35 3.55 6.41
C MET A 374 -10.13 2.78 7.72
N ASN A 375 -11.16 2.63 8.56
CA ASN A 375 -11.07 1.81 9.76
C ASN A 375 -10.82 0.32 9.43
N ALA A 376 -11.46 -0.20 8.37
CA ALA A 376 -11.22 -1.58 7.92
C ALA A 376 -9.77 -1.82 7.46
N ILE A 377 -9.14 -0.84 6.81
CA ILE A 377 -7.71 -0.90 6.45
C ILE A 377 -6.84 -1.01 7.70
N VAL A 378 -7.06 -0.15 8.70
CA VAL A 378 -6.29 -0.17 9.96
C VAL A 378 -6.47 -1.50 10.70
N VAL A 379 -7.68 -2.05 10.72
CA VAL A 379 -7.96 -3.36 11.33
C VAL A 379 -7.25 -4.49 10.60
N ARG A 380 -7.32 -4.55 9.26
CA ARG A 380 -6.63 -5.58 8.47
C ARG A 380 -5.12 -5.57 8.68
N LEU A 381 -4.51 -4.38 8.64
CA LEU A 381 -3.09 -4.18 8.91
C LEU A 381 -2.62 -4.80 10.24
N ASN A 382 -3.49 -4.80 11.25
CA ASN A 382 -3.16 -5.29 12.60
C ASN A 382 -3.53 -6.74 12.86
N LEU A 383 -4.53 -7.30 12.15
CA LEU A 383 -4.88 -8.72 12.24
C LEU A 383 -3.91 -9.62 11.46
N GLU A 384 -3.32 -9.10 10.39
CA GLU A 384 -2.41 -9.83 9.50
C GLU A 384 -1.05 -10.09 10.18
N SER A 385 -0.62 -9.24 11.14
CA SER A 385 0.62 -9.42 11.92
C SER A 385 0.55 -10.51 13.02
N GLU A 386 -0.63 -11.09 13.28
CA GLU A 386 -0.81 -12.14 14.29
C GLU A 386 -0.94 -13.56 13.68
N LYS A 387 -1.06 -13.68 12.34
CA LYS A 387 -1.37 -14.94 11.63
C LYS A 387 -0.23 -15.54 10.81
N GLU A 388 1.02 -15.11 11.00
CA GLU A 388 2.19 -15.68 10.30
C GLU A 388 2.48 -17.17 10.63
N VAL A 389 1.72 -17.81 11.54
CA VAL A 389 2.02 -19.17 12.04
C VAL A 389 1.12 -20.28 11.44
N ALA A 390 0.21 -19.99 10.51
CA ALA A 390 -0.60 -21.02 9.87
C ALA A 390 -0.67 -20.83 8.36
N GLY A 391 -0.10 -21.78 7.60
CA GLY A 391 0.10 -21.83 6.14
C GLY A 391 -1.14 -21.67 5.25
N SER A 392 -1.93 -20.61 5.42
CA SER A 392 -3.03 -20.24 4.54
C SER A 392 -2.55 -19.21 3.51
N GLN A 393 -2.40 -19.64 2.25
CA GLN A 393 -2.14 -18.77 1.11
C GLN A 393 -3.39 -17.96 0.68
N VAL A 394 -3.86 -17.02 1.49
CA VAL A 394 -4.82 -15.97 1.08
C VAL A 394 -4.13 -14.89 0.21
N LYS A 395 -4.14 -15.02 -1.13
CA LYS A 395 -3.54 -14.12 -2.15
C LYS A 395 -3.91 -12.61 -2.07
N SER A 396 -3.72 -11.88 -0.97
CA SER A 396 -3.94 -10.42 -0.89
C SER A 396 -2.61 -9.67 -0.85
N THR A 397 -2.51 -8.56 -1.58
CA THR A 397 -1.30 -7.74 -1.62
C THR A 397 -0.98 -6.98 -0.35
N LEU A 398 -1.93 -6.88 0.57
CA LEU A 398 -1.66 -6.31 1.88
C LEU A 398 -0.69 -7.15 2.72
N ARG A 399 -0.19 -8.29 2.19
CA ARG A 399 0.83 -9.17 2.79
C ARG A 399 2.26 -8.62 2.83
N HIS A 400 2.63 -7.71 1.93
CA HIS A 400 3.95 -7.04 1.97
C HIS A 400 3.84 -5.73 2.80
N ALA A 401 3.40 -5.90 4.05
CA ALA A 401 2.22 -5.28 4.68
C ALA A 401 2.33 -3.86 5.28
N SER A 402 2.97 -2.89 4.62
CA SER A 402 2.86 -1.49 5.10
C SER A 402 2.73 -0.45 4.00
N GLU A 403 3.59 -0.43 2.98
CA GLU A 403 3.61 0.67 1.99
C GLU A 403 2.31 0.75 1.16
N LYS A 404 1.88 -0.33 0.49
CA LYS A 404 0.62 -0.32 -0.28
C LYS A 404 -0.60 -0.01 0.59
N ALA A 405 -0.62 -0.48 1.84
CA ALA A 405 -1.70 -0.21 2.78
C ALA A 405 -1.73 1.25 3.23
N ILE A 406 -0.55 1.85 3.44
CA ILE A 406 -0.38 3.28 3.69
C ILE A 406 -0.89 4.08 2.49
N GLU A 407 -0.48 3.74 1.27
CA GLU A 407 -0.96 4.40 0.06
C GLU A 407 -2.49 4.30 -0.08
N SER A 408 -3.05 3.12 0.18
CA SER A 408 -4.50 2.89 0.19
C SER A 408 -5.22 3.80 1.18
N TYR A 409 -4.65 3.96 2.38
CA TYR A 409 -5.17 4.88 3.39
C TYR A 409 -5.12 6.34 2.91
N PHE A 410 -4.01 6.77 2.29
CA PHE A 410 -3.87 8.13 1.77
C PHE A 410 -4.80 8.42 0.59
N HIS A 411 -5.09 7.43 -0.27
CA HIS A 411 -6.11 7.56 -1.32
C HIS A 411 -7.52 7.78 -0.75
N LEU A 412 -7.90 7.02 0.29
CA LEU A 412 -9.18 7.23 0.96
C LEU A 412 -9.21 8.54 1.76
N PHE A 413 -8.11 8.91 2.41
CA PHE A 413 -7.98 10.19 3.10
C PHE A 413 -8.14 11.35 2.11
N HIS A 414 -7.53 11.27 0.93
CA HIS A 414 -7.68 12.27 -0.11
C HIS A 414 -9.13 12.41 -0.58
N LEU A 415 -9.82 11.29 -0.80
CA LEU A 415 -11.25 11.29 -1.09
C LEU A 415 -12.07 11.91 0.04
N LEU A 416 -11.77 11.57 1.30
CA LEU A 416 -12.45 12.13 2.47
C LEU A 416 -12.26 13.65 2.58
N VAL A 417 -11.03 14.14 2.38
CA VAL A 417 -10.74 15.58 2.41
C VAL A 417 -11.44 16.29 1.25
N CYS A 418 -11.47 15.71 0.05
CA CYS A 418 -12.24 16.29 -1.07
C CYS A 418 -13.71 16.47 -0.69
N LEU A 419 -14.36 15.42 -0.18
CA LEU A 419 -15.76 15.49 0.29
C LEU A 419 -15.94 16.52 1.40
N ALA A 420 -15.04 16.55 2.39
CA ALA A 420 -15.10 17.48 3.52
C ALA A 420 -14.94 18.95 3.10
N THR A 421 -14.13 19.23 2.07
CA THR A 421 -14.00 20.59 1.52
C THR A 421 -15.17 21.00 0.63
N GLU A 422 -15.93 20.04 0.11
CA GLU A 422 -17.12 20.29 -0.72
C GLU A 422 -18.40 20.42 0.14
N ASN A 423 -18.42 19.81 1.33
CA ASN A 423 -19.54 19.89 2.27
C ASN A 423 -19.06 20.16 3.71
N ALA A 424 -19.26 21.40 4.17
CA ALA A 424 -18.91 21.83 5.53
C ALA A 424 -19.64 21.03 6.63
N GLY A 425 -20.80 20.44 6.33
CA GLY A 425 -21.55 19.59 7.26
C GLY A 425 -20.76 18.35 7.71
N ILE A 426 -19.86 17.83 6.86
CA ILE A 426 -18.98 16.71 7.20
C ILE A 426 -17.99 17.12 8.30
N VAL A 427 -17.37 18.29 8.16
CA VAL A 427 -16.43 18.84 9.16
C VAL A 427 -17.17 19.19 10.46
N GLN A 428 -18.34 19.81 10.36
CA GLN A 428 -19.18 20.12 11.52
C GLN A 428 -19.58 18.87 12.30
N GLN A 429 -19.92 17.77 11.60
CA GLN A 429 -20.24 16.51 12.25
C GLN A 429 -19.01 15.88 12.94
N ALA A 430 -17.83 15.96 12.32
CA ALA A 430 -16.58 15.51 12.94
C ALA A 430 -16.24 16.33 14.20
N ASN A 431 -16.37 17.66 14.13
CA ASN A 431 -16.15 18.56 15.26
C ASN A 431 -17.11 18.25 16.41
N LYS A 432 -18.41 18.12 16.11
CA LYS A 432 -19.42 17.76 17.10
C LYS A 432 -19.12 16.41 17.75
N LEU A 433 -18.78 15.39 16.97
CA LEU A 433 -18.45 14.06 17.49
C LEU A 433 -17.28 14.11 18.50
N LEU A 434 -16.24 14.89 18.21
CA LEU A 434 -15.07 15.02 19.08
C LEU A 434 -15.35 15.83 20.34
N GLN A 435 -16.08 16.94 20.22
CA GLN A 435 -16.47 17.78 21.36
C GLN A 435 -17.43 17.03 22.30
N ASP A 436 -18.42 16.34 21.75
CA ASP A 436 -19.37 15.53 22.53
C ASP A 436 -18.63 14.41 23.28
N PHE A 437 -17.65 13.77 22.62
CA PHE A 437 -16.82 12.73 23.23
C PHE A 437 -15.89 13.28 24.33
N GLU A 438 -15.26 14.45 24.12
CA GLU A 438 -14.41 15.05 25.15
C GLU A 438 -15.21 15.45 26.40
N ASN A 439 -16.46 15.89 26.25
CA ASN A 439 -17.24 16.39 27.38
C ASN A 439 -17.98 15.28 28.16
N VAL A 440 -18.90 14.54 27.53
CA VAL A 440 -19.82 13.64 28.28
C VAL A 440 -20.21 12.36 27.53
N ALA A 441 -20.28 12.40 26.20
CA ALA A 441 -20.95 11.39 25.37
C ALA A 441 -19.96 10.31 24.85
N ARG A 442 -19.38 9.54 25.77
CA ARG A 442 -18.31 8.57 25.46
C ARG A 442 -18.79 7.14 25.28
N SER A 443 -20.05 6.84 25.59
CA SER A 443 -20.50 5.45 25.69
C SER A 443 -20.61 4.77 24.31
N LYS A 444 -20.77 3.45 24.26
CA LYS A 444 -21.07 2.72 23.01
C LYS A 444 -22.38 3.18 22.35
N ARG A 445 -23.27 3.84 23.10
CA ARG A 445 -24.51 4.42 22.55
C ARG A 445 -24.21 5.71 21.80
N ASP A 446 -23.36 6.54 22.38
CA ASP A 446 -23.05 7.89 21.87
C ASP A 446 -21.97 7.85 20.78
N CYS A 447 -20.93 7.05 21.00
CA CYS A 447 -19.82 6.83 20.07
C CYS A 447 -19.64 5.31 19.84
N PRO A 448 -20.40 4.69 18.93
CA PRO A 448 -20.36 3.24 18.75
C PRO A 448 -18.99 2.70 18.29
N ASN A 449 -18.25 3.48 17.49
CA ASN A 449 -16.98 3.09 16.89
C ASN A 449 -15.87 4.11 17.18
N LEU A 450 -14.89 3.74 18.00
CA LEU A 450 -13.73 4.59 18.30
C LEU A 450 -12.81 4.80 17.08
N GLY A 451 -12.77 3.88 16.12
CA GLY A 451 -12.03 4.07 14.88
C GLY A 451 -12.59 5.21 14.03
N HIS A 452 -13.92 5.37 14.01
CA HIS A 452 -14.57 6.51 13.34
C HIS A 452 -14.21 7.84 14.02
N LEU A 453 -14.11 7.85 15.36
CA LEU A 453 -13.65 9.01 16.11
C LEU A 453 -12.21 9.40 15.74
N LEU A 454 -11.31 8.42 15.57
CA LEU A 454 -9.92 8.66 15.18
C LEU A 454 -9.80 9.17 13.74
N ILE A 455 -10.65 8.71 12.84
CA ILE A 455 -10.69 9.22 11.45
C ILE A 455 -11.29 10.63 11.41
N ALA A 456 -12.25 10.94 12.28
CA ALA A 456 -12.80 12.30 12.41
C ALA A 456 -11.71 13.33 12.76
N LEU A 457 -10.69 12.96 13.55
CA LEU A 457 -9.54 13.82 13.85
C LEU A 457 -8.77 14.29 12.61
N LEU A 458 -8.82 13.53 11.51
CA LEU A 458 -8.12 13.88 10.28
C LEU A 458 -8.73 15.10 9.58
N ILE A 459 -10.02 15.36 9.81
CA ILE A 459 -10.79 16.39 9.12
C ILE A 459 -11.40 17.44 10.05
N SER A 460 -11.29 17.29 11.36
CA SER A 460 -11.86 18.22 12.34
C SER A 460 -11.04 19.50 12.49
N ASP A 461 -11.63 20.56 13.02
CA ASP A 461 -10.90 21.76 13.49
C ASP A 461 -10.57 21.67 14.99
N VAL A 462 -11.02 20.61 15.66
CA VAL A 462 -10.79 20.37 17.08
C VAL A 462 -9.33 19.99 17.33
N GLN A 463 -8.66 20.76 18.20
CA GLN A 463 -7.29 20.49 18.58
C GLN A 463 -7.17 19.20 19.41
N VAL A 464 -6.14 18.41 19.13
CA VAL A 464 -5.87 17.16 19.86
C VAL A 464 -5.24 17.49 21.20
N THR A 465 -6.04 17.51 22.25
CA THR A 465 -5.58 17.80 23.63
C THR A 465 -5.19 16.53 24.38
N ASP A 466 -4.35 16.71 25.41
CA ASP A 466 -4.04 15.67 26.40
C ASP A 466 -5.30 15.08 27.05
N THR A 467 -6.35 15.90 27.22
CA THR A 467 -7.64 15.51 27.81
C THR A 467 -8.44 14.61 26.87
N LEU A 468 -8.52 14.97 25.59
CA LEU A 468 -9.17 14.16 24.56
C LEU A 468 -8.48 12.81 24.41
N LEU A 469 -7.14 12.79 24.31
CA LEU A 469 -6.36 11.55 24.22
C LEU A 469 -6.57 10.65 25.44
N LYS A 470 -6.53 11.20 26.66
CA LYS A 470 -6.83 10.45 27.90
C LYS A 470 -8.24 9.87 27.87
N SER A 471 -9.21 10.61 27.33
CA SER A 471 -10.59 10.16 27.21
C SER A 471 -10.74 9.00 26.23
N ILE A 472 -10.07 9.07 25.07
CA ILE A 472 -10.05 7.99 24.06
C ILE A 472 -9.42 6.73 24.64
N ILE A 473 -8.24 6.86 25.26
CA ILE A 473 -7.50 5.75 25.85
C ILE A 473 -8.31 5.08 26.96
N THR A 474 -8.85 5.89 27.89
CA THR A 474 -9.62 5.36 29.03
C THR A 474 -10.88 4.64 28.54
N GLU A 475 -11.62 5.21 27.59
CA GLU A 475 -12.81 4.56 27.04
C GLU A 475 -12.48 3.27 26.28
N ALA A 476 -11.36 3.22 25.55
CA ALA A 476 -10.89 2.00 24.89
C ALA A 476 -10.57 0.90 25.91
N ILE A 477 -9.83 1.21 26.97
CA ILE A 477 -9.54 0.27 28.07
C ILE A 477 -10.84 -0.22 28.70
N THR A 478 -11.77 0.69 29.03
CA THR A 478 -13.09 0.35 29.60
C THR A 478 -13.89 -0.59 28.69
N ARG A 479 -13.92 -0.36 27.37
CA ARG A 479 -14.61 -1.24 26.41
C ARG A 479 -13.97 -2.62 26.29
N ASN A 480 -12.66 -2.71 26.51
CA ASN A 480 -11.90 -3.95 26.38
C ASN A 480 -12.03 -4.88 27.58
N VAL A 481 -12.51 -4.40 28.75
CA VAL A 481 -12.64 -5.22 29.98
C VAL A 481 -13.41 -6.53 29.75
N VAL A 482 -14.48 -6.53 28.94
CA VAL A 482 -15.24 -7.76 28.64
C VAL A 482 -14.38 -8.79 27.92
N TRP A 483 -13.57 -8.35 26.95
CA TRP A 483 -12.68 -9.21 26.19
C TRP A 483 -11.46 -9.61 27.01
N LEU A 484 -11.00 -8.75 27.93
CA LEU A 484 -9.93 -9.06 28.85
C LEU A 484 -10.29 -10.23 29.77
N PHE A 485 -11.50 -10.22 30.34
CA PHE A 485 -11.92 -11.22 31.33
C PHE A 485 -12.50 -12.49 30.71
N ASP A 486 -13.28 -12.36 29.63
CA ASP A 486 -14.00 -13.48 29.05
C ASP A 486 -13.09 -14.39 28.22
N ARG A 487 -13.39 -15.70 28.22
CA ARG A 487 -12.64 -16.70 27.44
C ARG A 487 -12.77 -16.52 25.94
N LYS A 488 -13.78 -15.80 25.46
CA LYS A 488 -13.89 -15.39 24.05
C LYS A 488 -12.85 -14.35 23.65
N GLY A 489 -12.17 -13.73 24.62
CA GLY A 489 -11.01 -12.87 24.42
C GLY A 489 -9.78 -13.44 25.13
N ALA A 490 -9.16 -12.65 26.02
CA ALA A 490 -7.92 -13.01 26.70
C ALA A 490 -8.11 -14.00 27.87
N GLY A 491 -9.34 -14.17 28.38
CA GLY A 491 -9.63 -15.15 29.44
C GLY A 491 -8.99 -14.86 30.80
N MET A 492 -8.60 -13.61 31.07
CA MET A 492 -7.90 -13.18 32.29
C MET A 492 -8.88 -12.78 33.39
N ALA A 493 -9.79 -13.69 33.74
CA ALA A 493 -10.85 -13.44 34.73
C ALA A 493 -10.31 -13.08 36.12
N GLU A 494 -9.07 -13.47 36.46
CA GLU A 494 -8.37 -13.10 37.69
C GLU A 494 -8.18 -11.59 37.86
N LEU A 495 -8.14 -10.81 36.77
CA LEU A 495 -8.00 -9.35 36.82
C LEU A 495 -9.28 -8.64 37.30
N SER A 496 -10.39 -9.38 37.46
CA SER A 496 -11.62 -8.88 38.09
C SER A 496 -11.51 -8.73 39.61
N TYR A 497 -10.47 -9.31 40.23
CA TYR A 497 -10.16 -9.05 41.65
C TYR A 497 -9.59 -7.64 41.81
N MET A 498 -10.17 -6.81 42.66
CA MET A 498 -9.74 -5.43 42.90
C MET A 498 -8.69 -5.39 44.01
N GLU A 499 -7.40 -5.43 43.64
CA GLU A 499 -6.32 -5.46 44.62
C GLU A 499 -6.25 -4.15 45.43
N LYS A 500 -5.85 -4.22 46.70
CA LYS A 500 -5.73 -3.03 47.57
C LYS A 500 -4.39 -2.30 47.43
N ASN A 501 -3.34 -2.99 46.98
CA ASN A 501 -2.01 -2.39 46.81
C ASN A 501 -2.06 -1.15 45.89
N PRO A 502 -1.38 -0.04 46.22
CA PRO A 502 -1.38 1.14 45.36
C PRO A 502 -0.89 0.87 43.94
N VAL A 503 0.06 -0.05 43.78
CA VAL A 503 0.62 -0.50 42.50
C VAL A 503 0.37 -1.99 42.31
N SER A 504 -0.09 -2.39 41.12
CA SER A 504 -0.18 -3.80 40.71
C SER A 504 0.56 -3.97 39.38
N ALA A 505 1.83 -4.39 39.45
CA ALA A 505 2.65 -4.65 38.27
C ALA A 505 2.01 -5.70 37.35
N TYR A 506 1.43 -6.75 37.94
CA TYR A 506 0.69 -7.77 37.21
C TYR A 506 -0.52 -7.20 36.47
N ARG A 507 -1.33 -6.34 37.10
CA ARG A 507 -2.48 -5.72 36.42
C ARG A 507 -2.02 -4.89 35.24
N LEU A 508 -0.97 -4.09 35.41
CA LEU A 508 -0.39 -3.28 34.34
C LEU A 508 0.05 -4.17 33.17
N ASP A 509 0.83 -5.21 33.44
CA ASP A 509 1.33 -6.14 32.43
C ASP A 509 0.19 -6.91 31.72
N LYS A 510 -0.66 -7.58 32.48
CA LYS A 510 -1.71 -8.45 31.92
C LYS A 510 -2.86 -7.69 31.26
N THR A 511 -3.22 -6.51 31.76
CA THR A 511 -4.19 -5.66 31.06
C THR A 511 -3.64 -5.16 29.73
N PHE A 512 -2.33 -4.88 29.65
CA PHE A 512 -1.70 -4.55 28.38
C PHE A 512 -1.75 -5.74 27.41
N GLN A 513 -1.22 -6.88 27.85
CA GLN A 513 -1.15 -8.11 27.04
C GLN A 513 -2.53 -8.55 26.53
N GLY A 514 -3.54 -8.57 27.40
CA GLY A 514 -4.89 -9.02 27.06
C GLY A 514 -5.68 -8.05 26.16
N SER A 515 -5.14 -6.87 25.85
CA SER A 515 -5.78 -5.88 24.96
C SER A 515 -4.82 -5.30 23.91
N ARG A 516 -3.69 -6.00 23.68
CA ARG A 516 -2.59 -5.56 22.80
C ARG A 516 -3.06 -5.14 21.41
N THR A 517 -3.91 -5.95 20.75
CA THR A 517 -4.43 -5.66 19.41
C THR A 517 -5.16 -4.33 19.38
N SER A 518 -5.98 -4.03 20.39
CA SER A 518 -6.69 -2.74 20.48
C SER A 518 -5.74 -1.57 20.65
N TYR A 519 -4.69 -1.70 21.45
CA TYR A 519 -3.72 -0.62 21.66
C TYR A 519 -2.89 -0.37 20.40
N ARG A 520 -2.54 -1.42 19.64
CA ARG A 520 -1.89 -1.27 18.34
C ARG A 520 -2.77 -0.49 17.37
N LEU A 521 -4.07 -0.82 17.24
CA LEU A 521 -4.99 -0.06 16.39
C LEU A 521 -5.02 1.44 16.72
N LEU A 522 -5.01 1.79 18.02
CA LEU A 522 -4.97 3.18 18.47
C LEU A 522 -3.66 3.88 18.08
N MET A 523 -2.51 3.24 18.35
CA MET A 523 -1.19 3.81 18.00
C MET A 523 -1.04 3.99 16.49
N PHE A 524 -1.49 3.02 15.69
CA PHE A 524 -1.47 3.13 14.22
C PHE A 524 -2.33 4.29 13.74
N SER A 525 -3.55 4.41 14.25
CA SER A 525 -4.46 5.50 13.87
C SER A 525 -3.87 6.88 14.21
N GLU A 526 -3.22 7.01 15.38
CA GLU A 526 -2.55 8.26 15.77
C GLU A 526 -1.31 8.54 14.93
N LEU A 527 -0.53 7.51 14.58
CA LEU A 527 0.61 7.64 13.68
C LEU A 527 0.19 8.11 12.28
N PHE A 528 -0.87 7.51 11.70
CA PHE A 528 -1.48 7.98 10.46
C PHE A 528 -1.98 9.42 10.58
N ARG A 529 -2.64 9.77 11.69
CA ARG A 529 -3.11 11.14 11.94
C ARG A 529 -1.96 12.15 11.97
N ARG A 530 -0.87 11.86 12.68
CA ARG A 530 0.33 12.73 12.71
C ARG A 530 0.99 12.87 11.35
N THR A 531 0.98 11.82 10.54
CA THR A 531 1.61 11.82 9.23
C THR A 531 0.75 12.59 8.22
N ALA A 532 -0.56 12.36 8.23
CA ALA A 532 -1.51 13.00 7.33
C ALA A 532 -1.78 14.47 7.69
N ARG A 533 -1.82 14.78 9.00
CA ARG A 533 -2.14 16.10 9.54
C ARG A 533 -1.39 16.35 10.85
N PRO A 534 -0.09 16.71 10.80
CA PRO A 534 0.76 16.86 11.99
C PRO A 534 0.28 17.98 12.90
N SER A 535 -0.19 19.09 12.32
CA SER A 535 -0.81 20.22 13.03
C SER A 535 -2.10 20.65 12.33
N HIS A 536 -2.87 21.51 13.02
CA HIS A 536 -4.07 22.15 12.47
C HIS A 536 -3.76 23.51 11.83
N ASP A 537 -2.48 23.88 11.68
CA ASP A 537 -2.08 25.19 11.13
C ASP A 537 -2.47 25.34 9.65
N LYS A 538 -2.54 24.21 8.94
CA LYS A 538 -3.02 24.15 7.56
C LYS A 538 -4.53 23.90 7.56
N SER A 539 -5.25 24.74 6.81
CA SER A 539 -6.66 24.51 6.49
C SER A 539 -6.84 23.21 5.70
N LEU A 540 -8.03 22.59 5.79
CA LEU A 540 -8.33 21.40 4.99
C LEU A 540 -8.24 21.64 3.47
N VAL A 541 -8.48 22.88 3.03
CA VAL A 541 -8.30 23.27 1.62
C VAL A 541 -6.82 23.16 1.23
N GLN A 542 -5.90 23.65 2.06
CA GLN A 542 -4.46 23.50 1.82
C GLN A 542 -4.02 22.03 1.86
N VAL A 543 -4.53 21.24 2.82
CA VAL A 543 -4.25 19.80 2.90
C VAL A 543 -4.72 19.08 1.63
N ARG A 544 -5.92 19.39 1.13
CA ARG A 544 -6.45 18.87 -0.14
C ARG A 544 -5.53 19.20 -1.30
N ASP A 545 -5.12 20.46 -1.40
CA ASP A 545 -4.32 20.95 -2.51
C ASP A 545 -2.92 20.30 -2.52
N GLU A 546 -2.35 20.04 -1.34
CA GLU A 546 -1.11 19.26 -1.18
C GLU A 546 -1.30 17.78 -1.55
N LEU A 547 -2.46 17.19 -1.29
CA LEU A 547 -2.76 15.82 -1.72
C LEU A 547 -2.93 15.75 -3.24
N PHE A 548 -3.53 16.76 -3.88
CA PHE A 548 -3.56 16.85 -5.34
C PHE A 548 -2.16 16.99 -5.95
N ALA A 549 -1.29 17.81 -5.33
CA ALA A 549 0.09 17.97 -5.78
C ALA A 549 0.89 16.66 -5.72
N ARG A 550 0.55 15.76 -4.79
CA ARG A 550 1.18 14.44 -4.59
C ARG A 550 0.38 13.28 -5.17
N HIS A 551 -0.61 13.58 -6.01
CA HIS A 551 -1.46 12.58 -6.64
C HIS A 551 -2.11 11.56 -5.65
N GLY A 552 -2.59 12.06 -4.51
CA GLY A 552 -3.19 11.27 -3.44
C GLY A 552 -2.21 10.39 -2.66
N GLY A 553 -0.90 10.56 -2.85
CA GLY A 553 0.13 9.80 -2.14
C GLY A 553 0.34 10.27 -0.69
N ALA A 554 1.13 9.50 0.05
CA ALA A 554 1.66 9.92 1.36
C ALA A 554 2.65 11.10 1.20
N PRO A 555 2.96 11.87 2.27
CA PRO A 555 4.03 12.86 2.20
C PRO A 555 5.33 12.22 1.74
N ARG A 556 6.20 13.00 1.09
CA ARG A 556 7.48 12.49 0.58
C ARG A 556 8.29 11.86 1.71
N ASP A 557 8.93 10.73 1.41
CA ASP A 557 9.69 9.91 2.35
C ASP A 557 8.87 9.35 3.54
N ALA A 558 7.58 9.66 3.63
CA ALA A 558 6.75 9.21 4.73
C ALA A 558 6.29 7.77 4.57
N ALA A 559 6.12 7.24 3.36
CA ALA A 559 5.64 5.86 3.18
C ALA A 559 6.60 4.82 3.77
N GLY A 560 7.90 4.90 3.42
CA GLY A 560 8.93 4.01 3.96
C GLY A 560 9.17 4.21 5.46
N HIS A 561 9.22 5.47 5.92
CA HIS A 561 9.31 5.78 7.35
C HIS A 561 8.10 5.25 8.13
N LEU A 562 6.89 5.48 7.62
CA LEU A 562 5.65 5.02 8.24
C LEU A 562 5.57 3.50 8.25
N ALA A 563 6.07 2.83 7.22
CA ALA A 563 6.23 1.38 7.19
C ALA A 563 7.20 0.87 8.27
N ALA A 564 8.33 1.55 8.46
CA ALA A 564 9.27 1.23 9.55
C ALA A 564 8.65 1.49 10.94
N GLU A 565 7.95 2.61 11.12
CA GLU A 565 7.28 2.94 12.38
C GLU A 565 6.14 1.98 12.70
N VAL A 566 5.37 1.55 11.69
CA VAL A 566 4.35 0.50 11.82
C VAL A 566 4.97 -0.78 12.39
N ARG A 567 6.15 -1.20 11.91
CA ARG A 567 6.88 -2.35 12.46
C ARG A 567 7.35 -2.09 13.90
N ARG A 568 7.86 -0.88 14.19
CA ARG A 568 8.28 -0.48 15.55
C ARG A 568 7.13 -0.52 16.55
N LEU A 569 5.94 -0.03 16.18
CA LEU A 569 4.77 -0.03 17.05
C LEU A 569 4.35 -1.44 17.49
N GLN A 570 4.70 -2.48 16.71
CA GLN A 570 4.42 -3.86 17.08
C GLN A 570 5.27 -4.36 18.26
N THR A 571 6.44 -3.74 18.51
CA THR A 571 7.35 -4.14 19.60
C THR A 571 6.91 -3.59 20.96
N ILE A 572 5.95 -2.65 20.99
CA ILE A 572 5.47 -2.03 22.21
C ILE A 572 4.59 -3.00 23.00
N ASN A 573 4.98 -3.20 24.26
CA ASN A 573 4.39 -4.20 25.16
C ASN A 573 4.03 -3.66 26.55
N ASP A 574 4.11 -2.34 26.78
CA ASP A 574 3.79 -1.71 28.06
C ASP A 574 3.01 -0.40 27.91
N PHE A 575 2.36 0.02 29.00
CA PHE A 575 1.57 1.24 29.04
C PHE A 575 2.41 2.52 28.91
N PRO A 576 3.55 2.71 29.62
CA PRO A 576 4.35 3.92 29.46
C PRO A 576 4.76 4.21 28.01
N ALA A 577 5.21 3.20 27.25
CA ALA A 577 5.55 3.34 25.84
C ALA A 577 4.30 3.61 24.99
N PHE A 578 3.23 2.85 25.19
CA PHE A 578 1.95 3.09 24.50
C PHE A 578 1.42 4.51 24.70
N LEU A 579 1.42 5.02 25.94
CA LEU A 579 0.93 6.36 26.26
C LEU A 579 1.80 7.46 25.62
N ARG A 580 3.12 7.23 25.52
CA ARG A 580 4.04 8.12 24.78
C ARG A 580 3.71 8.12 23.29
N GLU A 581 3.51 6.96 22.68
CA GLU A 581 3.13 6.87 21.26
C GLU A 581 1.80 7.57 20.98
N MET A 582 0.82 7.40 21.86
CA MET A 582 -0.46 8.11 21.77
C MET A 582 -0.33 9.64 21.93
N GLY A 583 0.84 10.16 22.32
CA GLY A 583 1.16 11.58 22.33
C GLY A 583 0.95 12.27 23.66
N LEU A 584 0.77 11.53 24.75
CA LEU A 584 0.63 12.12 26.08
C LEU A 584 1.97 12.70 26.54
N GLN A 585 1.96 13.99 26.88
CA GLN A 585 3.16 14.68 27.37
C GLN A 585 3.54 14.24 28.79
N LYS A 586 2.53 13.95 29.62
CA LYS A 586 2.72 13.55 31.02
C LYS A 586 2.25 12.12 31.22
N ILE A 587 3.21 11.22 31.41
CA ILE A 587 2.95 9.81 31.68
C ILE A 587 2.58 9.63 33.16
N PRO A 588 1.44 9.00 33.48
CA PRO A 588 1.03 8.77 34.85
C PRO A 588 1.97 7.78 35.56
N THR A 589 2.12 7.94 36.87
CA THR A 589 2.84 6.97 37.71
C THR A 589 2.13 5.61 37.69
N ALA A 590 2.88 4.54 38.00
CA ALA A 590 2.32 3.20 38.08
C ALA A 590 1.14 3.09 39.07
N ALA A 591 1.18 3.84 40.17
CA ALA A 591 0.09 3.90 41.15
C ALA A 591 -1.16 4.55 40.58
N ASN A 592 -1.01 5.72 39.96
CA ASN A 592 -2.12 6.45 39.34
C ASN A 592 -2.77 5.62 38.22
N PHE A 593 -1.95 4.98 37.37
CA PHE A 593 -2.49 4.19 36.27
C PHE A 593 -3.10 2.86 36.73
N THR A 594 -2.54 2.23 37.77
CA THR A 594 -3.19 1.07 38.42
C THR A 594 -4.60 1.43 38.89
N ASN A 595 -4.76 2.60 39.52
CA ASN A 595 -6.08 3.09 39.93
C ASN A 595 -7.02 3.33 38.74
N VAL A 596 -6.51 3.91 37.65
CA VAL A 596 -7.28 4.06 36.40
C VAL A 596 -7.77 2.71 35.90
N LEU A 597 -6.91 1.68 35.82
CA LEU A 597 -7.30 0.35 35.36
C LEU A 597 -8.40 -0.26 36.24
N ARG A 598 -8.32 -0.12 37.57
CA ARG A 598 -9.39 -0.56 38.49
C ARG A 598 -10.70 0.17 38.22
N ARG A 599 -10.64 1.50 38.07
CA ARG A 599 -11.80 2.32 37.75
C ARG A 599 -12.45 1.91 36.42
N THR A 600 -11.65 1.63 35.38
CA THR A 600 -12.20 1.16 34.09
C THR A 600 -12.94 -0.17 34.20
N VAL A 601 -12.55 -1.06 35.12
CA VAL A 601 -13.31 -2.29 35.40
C VAL A 601 -14.68 -1.94 35.98
N HIS A 602 -14.74 -1.12 37.02
CA HIS A 602 -16.01 -0.68 37.59
C HIS A 602 -16.89 0.06 36.56
N GLU A 603 -16.31 0.99 35.81
CA GLU A 603 -17.01 1.74 34.77
C GLU A 603 -17.54 0.83 33.67
N SER A 604 -16.80 -0.21 33.26
CA SER A 604 -17.26 -1.18 32.27
C SER A 604 -18.53 -1.89 32.73
N MET A 605 -18.61 -2.22 34.02
CA MET A 605 -19.79 -2.84 34.63
C MET A 605 -20.95 -1.85 34.72
N THR A 606 -20.70 -0.63 35.21
CA THR A 606 -21.72 0.43 35.33
C THR A 606 -22.28 0.85 33.97
N LYS A 607 -21.43 0.95 32.93
CA LYS A 607 -21.83 1.25 31.54
C LYS A 607 -22.51 0.04 30.85
N GLY A 608 -22.52 -1.13 31.48
CA GLY A 608 -23.12 -2.35 30.94
C GLY A 608 -22.34 -2.97 29.78
N TYR A 609 -21.04 -2.67 29.65
CA TYR A 609 -20.17 -3.35 28.68
C TYR A 609 -19.77 -4.74 29.16
N SER A 610 -19.71 -4.91 30.47
CA SER A 610 -19.43 -6.17 31.16
C SER A 610 -20.45 -6.38 32.28
N ARG A 611 -20.47 -7.59 32.85
CA ARG A 611 -21.13 -7.89 34.13
C ARG A 611 -20.18 -8.60 35.10
N TRP A 612 -20.46 -8.48 36.39
CA TRP A 612 -19.75 -9.25 37.42
C TRP A 612 -20.15 -10.72 37.33
N ALA A 613 -19.35 -11.52 36.61
CA ALA A 613 -19.61 -12.95 36.44
C ALA A 613 -19.11 -13.81 37.62
N ILE A 614 -18.19 -13.27 38.42
CA ILE A 614 -17.64 -13.89 39.63
C ILE A 614 -17.52 -12.85 40.74
N ASP A 615 -17.65 -13.27 41.99
CA ASP A 615 -17.43 -12.42 43.15
C ASP A 615 -15.92 -12.20 43.43
N GLN A 616 -15.62 -11.26 44.32
CA GLN A 616 -14.23 -10.91 44.67
C GLN A 616 -13.48 -12.06 45.36
N ARG A 617 -14.17 -12.94 46.10
CA ARG A 617 -13.55 -14.10 46.77
C ARG A 617 -13.04 -15.12 45.74
N ARG A 618 -13.87 -15.42 44.75
CA ARG A 618 -13.53 -16.30 43.63
C ARG A 618 -12.47 -15.67 42.73
N ALA A 619 -12.58 -14.37 42.45
CA ALA A 619 -11.56 -13.65 41.69
C ALA A 619 -10.20 -13.67 42.40
N LEU A 620 -10.16 -13.48 43.73
CA LEU A 620 -8.96 -13.59 44.54
C LEU A 620 -8.33 -14.99 44.46
N ARG A 621 -9.14 -16.05 44.50
CA ARG A 621 -8.63 -17.42 44.32
C ARG A 621 -7.95 -17.59 42.96
N LEU A 622 -8.56 -17.12 41.88
CA LEU A 622 -7.95 -17.14 40.55
C LEU A 622 -6.67 -16.31 40.50
N ARG A 623 -6.65 -15.16 41.18
CA ARG A 623 -5.50 -14.28 41.27
C ARG A 623 -4.32 -14.96 41.98
N LEU A 624 -4.54 -15.62 43.12
CA LEU A 624 -3.50 -16.35 43.86
C LEU A 624 -2.90 -17.53 43.08
N LEU A 625 -3.68 -18.15 42.20
CA LEU A 625 -3.16 -19.18 41.29
C LEU A 625 -2.20 -18.62 40.24
N LYS A 626 -2.36 -17.34 39.86
CA LYS A 626 -1.53 -16.67 38.85
C LYS A 626 -0.39 -15.84 39.45
N ASP A 627 -0.56 -15.35 40.67
CA ASP A 627 0.38 -14.53 41.41
C ASP A 627 0.29 -14.87 42.91
N PRO A 628 1.04 -15.89 43.37
CA PRO A 628 1.01 -16.35 44.75
C PRO A 628 1.52 -15.31 45.76
N TYR A 629 2.26 -14.29 45.29
CA TYR A 629 2.91 -13.29 46.12
C TYR A 629 2.10 -12.00 46.26
N ILE A 630 0.86 -11.99 45.78
CA ILE A 630 -0.02 -10.82 45.90
C ILE A 630 -0.25 -10.46 47.38
N GLY A 631 -0.10 -9.16 47.68
CA GLY A 631 -0.42 -8.63 49.01
C GLY A 631 -1.92 -8.73 49.29
N ILE A 632 -2.28 -9.56 50.27
CA ILE A 632 -3.66 -9.74 50.77
C ILE A 632 -3.75 -9.37 52.25
N THR A 633 -4.91 -8.88 52.67
CA THR A 633 -5.18 -8.58 54.08
C THR A 633 -5.31 -9.84 54.92
N SER A 634 -5.14 -9.71 56.24
CA SER A 634 -5.35 -10.81 57.19
C SER A 634 -6.75 -11.42 57.08
N GLU A 635 -7.77 -10.58 56.84
CA GLU A 635 -9.16 -10.99 56.61
C GLU A 635 -9.31 -11.82 55.33
N GLU A 636 -8.73 -11.35 54.21
CA GLU A 636 -8.75 -12.08 52.93
C GLU A 636 -8.01 -13.41 53.04
N ARG A 637 -6.93 -13.47 53.82
CA ARG A 637 -6.20 -14.71 54.11
C ARG A 637 -7.07 -15.70 54.90
N ALA A 638 -7.73 -15.24 55.97
CA ALA A 638 -8.61 -16.06 56.81
C ALA A 638 -9.85 -16.56 56.04
N GLN A 639 -10.43 -15.74 55.17
CA GLN A 639 -11.57 -16.12 54.33
C GLN A 639 -11.20 -17.13 53.24
N ASN A 640 -9.92 -17.23 52.87
CA ASN A 640 -9.46 -18.14 51.82
C ASN A 640 -8.95 -19.49 52.37
N THR A 641 -8.54 -19.54 53.65
CA THR A 641 -8.12 -20.79 54.33
C THR A 641 -9.27 -21.73 54.70
N CYS A 642 -10.53 -21.28 54.61
CA CYS A 642 -11.70 -22.00 55.15
C CYS A 642 -12.55 -22.75 54.10
N LEU A 643 -11.99 -23.21 52.97
CA LEU A 643 -12.75 -23.89 51.90
C LEU A 643 -12.02 -25.11 51.30
N ASP A 644 -12.82 -26.13 50.96
CA ASP A 644 -12.41 -27.44 50.43
C ASP A 644 -11.49 -27.41 49.19
N ASN A 645 -10.47 -28.28 49.25
CA ASN A 645 -9.55 -28.67 48.18
C ASN A 645 -10.27 -29.47 47.05
N LYS A 646 -11.26 -28.89 46.37
CA LYS A 646 -11.74 -29.49 45.12
C LYS A 646 -10.75 -29.18 43.98
N PRO A 647 -10.29 -30.21 43.23
CA PRO A 647 -9.30 -30.06 42.16
C PRO A 647 -9.85 -29.22 41.01
N ALA A 648 -8.94 -28.52 40.34
CA ALA A 648 -9.16 -27.55 39.27
C ALA A 648 -9.63 -28.17 37.92
N GLY A 649 -10.45 -29.22 37.97
CA GLY A 649 -10.93 -29.94 36.78
C GLY A 649 -12.22 -29.40 36.17
N ASP A 650 -13.03 -28.66 36.93
CA ASP A 650 -14.27 -28.06 36.45
C ASP A 650 -14.17 -26.54 36.55
N HIS A 651 -13.84 -25.90 35.44
CA HIS A 651 -14.03 -24.45 35.31
C HIS A 651 -15.48 -24.20 34.86
N PRO A 652 -16.39 -23.69 35.71
CA PRO A 652 -17.66 -23.19 35.20
C PRO A 652 -17.33 -22.10 34.19
N GLY A 653 -17.95 -22.16 33.00
CA GLY A 653 -17.81 -21.12 31.99
C GLY A 653 -18.42 -19.82 32.50
N TYR A 654 -17.65 -18.98 33.19
CA TYR A 654 -18.08 -17.64 33.54
C TYR A 654 -18.17 -16.82 32.26
N ASN A 655 -19.29 -16.11 32.10
CA ASN A 655 -19.55 -15.27 30.95
C ASN A 655 -19.66 -13.82 31.42
N PHE A 656 -18.68 -13.00 31.07
CA PHE A 656 -18.61 -11.57 31.43
C PHE A 656 -19.39 -10.67 30.48
N PHE A 657 -19.91 -11.21 29.37
CA PHE A 657 -20.81 -10.45 28.49
C PHE A 657 -22.12 -10.13 29.20
N PRO A 658 -22.67 -8.92 29.01
CA PRO A 658 -24.01 -8.59 29.49
C PRO A 658 -25.03 -9.53 28.84
N ASN A 659 -26.09 -9.90 29.58
CA ASN A 659 -27.20 -10.66 29.00
C ASN A 659 -27.77 -9.86 27.82
N LYS A 660 -27.88 -10.48 26.64
CA LYS A 660 -28.65 -9.89 25.54
C LYS A 660 -30.09 -9.74 26.04
N LYS A 661 -30.53 -8.52 26.36
CA LYS A 661 -31.97 -8.26 26.43
C LYS A 661 -32.49 -8.54 25.01
N ARG A 662 -33.39 -9.53 24.91
CA ARG A 662 -34.22 -9.76 23.72
C ARG A 662 -35.04 -8.52 23.43
#